data_AF-A0A3M9MT87-F1
#
_entry.id   AF-A0A3M9MT87-F1
#
_cell.length_a   1.000
_cell.length_b   1.000
_cell.length_c   1.000
_cell.angle_alpha   90.00
_cell.angle_beta   90.00
_cell.angle_gamma   90.00
#
_symmetry.space_group_name_H-M   'P 1'
#
loop_
_entity.id
_entity.type
_entity.pdbx_description
1 polymer ?
#
loop_
_entity_poly.entity_id
_entity_poly.type
_entity_poly.pdbx_seq_one_letter_code
_entity_poly.pdbx_strand_id
1 'polypeptide(L)'
;MIKKLLKRASCLTAVAVLALQAPDALAQANTSGGLKLNELEYLEMPGLNVMLAHDFYPESHQGGVGIIQNGLRIGTNGDLRLEPTPGQWQPVPKVGPRVVDKATQTISVRMQYPDPDKNRKGFNPIIYPDLNFAYEVKVRPEGKNFRIIVDLDQPLPDEWIGKVGFNFELFPGILFGQSYYMDKQFGIFPRQLNGPGFYDASKEYQTTPLASGQRLTIVPEDPRQTLTIQNVTGEGLQLIDGRAQHNNGWFVVRSLVKKGASKGAIEWLIMPNAIVGWKYDPVVQISQVGYHPKQQKVAVIELDKTETQRHPVTLYRIKETGGLEKVLETQPKEWGKFLRYHYLQFDFTKVEQPGMYKVQYGTYETSPFQISDQVYKRHVWQSVIETFLPVQMCHMRVNDRYKVWHDACHLDDARMAPLNHNHFDGYISGPSTLTKYAPGEHVPNLAVGGWHDAGDYDMRVESLADEIRILSLAFEEFKVKYDNTSIDQKLKIAELHRPDGKNDILQQVEHGALSIVAGYRNLGRLYRGIIEPSLRQYTLLGEASTQTDEVVFDAAKAPNPLPEIGQKGAPDDRWVFTEENPGRELQVASCLAVASRALKGYNDSLSTHCLQIAQELWDRTKEKDKMQRVNVAAELLLSTKDKKYANWLVDNTQDIAKNIGRTGWVIGRTLPLIKDKKYKAAVLAAVANHKKVVEEQEKKTPYGMPYEPDIWGAGWGIQNFGVQQYFLHASYPTIFPKTYMLHAMNFVLGVHPGSNVSSFASGVGAKSLTTAYGNNRDEWSYIPGGVGSGTALIRPDFPELLHWPYLWQQTEYVIGGGSSDYMFLILAADHLLSK
;
A
#
# COMPACT_ATOMS: atom_id res chain seq x y z
N MET A 1 36.65 -77.18 -19.39
CA MET A 1 36.13 -78.53 -19.68
C MET A 1 34.69 -78.59 -19.14
N ILE A 2 33.66 -78.70 -19.99
CA ILE A 2 32.92 -79.96 -20.29
C ILE A 2 32.11 -80.42 -19.05
N LYS A 3 30.79 -80.11 -18.97
CA LYS A 3 29.62 -80.96 -19.38
C LYS A 3 29.46 -82.21 -18.47
N LYS A 4 28.27 -82.70 -18.05
CA LYS A 4 26.84 -82.41 -18.34
C LYS A 4 25.93 -83.35 -17.48
N LEU A 5 24.60 -83.12 -17.46
CA LEU A 5 23.48 -84.11 -17.27
C LEU A 5 23.34 -84.84 -15.89
N LEU A 6 22.17 -85.33 -15.43
CA LEU A 6 20.75 -84.87 -15.42
C LEU A 6 19.83 -85.89 -14.67
N LYS A 7 18.70 -85.42 -14.06
CA LYS A 7 17.48 -86.19 -13.64
C LYS A 7 17.58 -87.14 -12.41
N ARG A 8 16.53 -87.40 -11.60
CA ARG A 8 15.14 -86.86 -11.46
C ARG A 8 14.52 -87.21 -10.08
N ALA A 9 13.72 -86.27 -9.52
CA ALA A 9 12.35 -86.37 -8.93
C ALA A 9 11.97 -87.60 -8.04
N SER A 10 11.26 -87.50 -6.90
CA SER A 10 10.02 -86.76 -6.53
C SER A 10 9.78 -86.84 -4.98
N CYS A 11 8.85 -86.18 -4.26
CA CYS A 11 7.92 -85.04 -4.46
C CYS A 11 7.28 -84.58 -3.10
N LEU A 12 6.59 -83.42 -3.10
CA LEU A 12 5.52 -82.94 -2.17
C LEU A 12 5.90 -82.64 -0.67
N THR A 13 5.39 -81.59 0.01
CA THR A 13 4.32 -80.61 -0.31
C THR A 13 4.52 -79.25 0.40
N ALA A 14 4.33 -78.13 -0.34
CA ALA A 14 3.78 -76.79 0.02
C ALA A 14 4.22 -76.03 1.32
N VAL A 15 4.26 -74.69 1.40
CA VAL A 15 3.60 -73.61 0.61
C VAL A 15 4.59 -72.43 0.32
N ALA A 16 4.46 -71.84 -0.88
CA ALA A 16 4.89 -70.52 -1.39
C ALA A 16 6.05 -69.74 -0.71
N VAL A 17 7.21 -69.45 -1.35
CA VAL A 17 7.46 -68.59 -2.56
C VAL A 17 7.33 -67.08 -2.24
N LEU A 18 8.28 -66.18 -2.56
CA LEU A 18 9.71 -66.25 -2.88
C LEU A 18 10.25 -64.79 -2.88
N ALA A 19 11.52 -64.58 -2.57
CA ALA A 19 12.17 -63.29 -2.82
C ALA A 19 12.45 -63.11 -4.33
N LEU A 20 12.40 -61.87 -4.83
CA LEU A 20 13.00 -61.48 -6.11
C LEU A 20 13.37 -59.99 -6.12
N GLN A 21 14.65 -59.73 -6.37
CA GLN A 21 15.24 -58.59 -7.09
C GLN A 21 14.72 -57.17 -6.77
N ALA A 22 15.55 -56.40 -6.08
CA ALA A 22 15.49 -54.95 -6.13
C ALA A 22 15.91 -54.47 -7.54
N PRO A 23 15.09 -53.65 -8.23
CA PRO A 23 15.56 -52.79 -9.31
C PRO A 23 16.09 -51.48 -8.71
N ASP A 24 17.22 -50.99 -9.21
CA ASP A 24 17.61 -49.59 -9.07
C ASP A 24 16.60 -48.70 -9.82
N ALA A 25 15.52 -48.37 -9.13
CA ALA A 25 14.50 -47.46 -9.65
C ALA A 25 14.97 -46.01 -9.44
N LEU A 26 15.52 -45.44 -10.52
CA LEU A 26 15.63 -44.00 -10.72
C LEU A 26 14.26 -43.34 -10.49
N ALA A 27 14.00 -42.90 -9.26
CA ALA A 27 12.96 -41.94 -8.95
C ALA A 27 13.39 -40.53 -9.39
N GLN A 28 13.72 -40.38 -10.68
CA GLN A 28 13.62 -39.08 -11.32
C GLN A 28 12.15 -38.66 -11.23
N ALA A 29 11.86 -37.69 -10.38
CA ALA A 29 10.54 -37.08 -10.35
C ALA A 29 10.24 -36.52 -11.74
N ASN A 30 9.23 -37.07 -12.42
CA ASN A 30 8.77 -36.58 -13.71
C ASN A 30 8.13 -35.19 -13.53
N THR A 31 8.95 -34.13 -13.52
CA THR A 31 8.51 -32.72 -13.50
C THR A 31 8.06 -32.26 -14.90
N SER A 32 7.44 -33.14 -15.67
CA SER A 32 6.83 -32.87 -16.98
C SER A 32 5.31 -32.69 -16.90
N GLY A 33 4.78 -32.40 -15.70
CA GLY A 33 3.38 -32.04 -15.51
C GLY A 33 3.05 -30.71 -16.17
N GLY A 34 1.91 -30.65 -16.85
CA GLY A 34 1.31 -29.39 -17.30
C GLY A 34 0.67 -28.60 -16.15
N LEU A 35 0.05 -27.47 -16.48
CA LEU A 35 -0.77 -26.67 -15.56
C LEU A 35 -1.87 -27.53 -14.93
N LYS A 36 -2.02 -27.40 -13.61
CA LYS A 36 -3.07 -28.08 -12.83
C LYS A 36 -3.71 -27.16 -11.81
N LEU A 37 -4.98 -27.39 -11.53
CA LEU A 37 -5.68 -26.75 -10.42
C LEU A 37 -5.06 -27.19 -9.08
N ASN A 38 -4.75 -26.25 -8.19
CA ASN A 38 -4.25 -26.52 -6.84
C ASN A 38 -5.31 -26.30 -5.74
N GLU A 39 -4.95 -26.57 -4.47
CA GLU A 39 -5.86 -26.42 -3.32
C GLU A 39 -6.21 -24.98 -2.96
N LEU A 40 -5.50 -23.99 -3.52
CA LEU A 40 -5.84 -22.55 -3.44
C LEU A 40 -6.67 -22.09 -4.66
N GLU A 41 -7.17 -23.06 -5.42
CA GLU A 41 -8.08 -22.91 -6.55
C GLU A 41 -7.53 -22.10 -7.73
N TYR A 42 -6.20 -22.00 -7.91
CA TYR A 42 -5.59 -21.43 -9.11
C TYR A 42 -4.87 -22.51 -9.94
N LEU A 43 -4.61 -22.24 -11.23
CA LEU A 43 -3.81 -23.14 -12.06
C LEU A 43 -2.33 -22.91 -11.80
N GLU A 44 -1.57 -23.99 -11.59
CA GLU A 44 -0.17 -23.96 -11.22
C GLU A 44 0.65 -25.06 -11.93
N MET A 45 1.87 -24.69 -12.32
CA MET A 45 3.00 -25.57 -12.56
C MET A 45 4.29 -24.83 -12.17
N PRO A 46 5.46 -25.50 -12.06
CA PRO A 46 6.72 -24.79 -11.78
C PRO A 46 6.96 -23.66 -12.79
N GLY A 47 7.19 -22.45 -12.30
CA GLY A 47 7.38 -21.25 -13.11
C GLY A 47 6.11 -20.60 -13.67
N LEU A 48 4.89 -21.06 -13.36
CA LEU A 48 3.67 -20.45 -13.87
C LEU A 48 2.45 -20.62 -12.95
N ASN A 49 1.79 -19.50 -12.64
CA ASN A 49 0.50 -19.44 -11.95
C ASN A 49 -0.51 -18.63 -12.75
N VAL A 50 -1.77 -19.09 -12.79
CA VAL A 50 -2.88 -18.42 -13.47
C VAL A 50 -4.08 -18.36 -12.55
N MET A 51 -4.48 -17.14 -12.18
CA MET A 51 -5.61 -16.85 -11.31
C MET A 51 -6.79 -16.29 -12.11
N LEU A 52 -8.00 -16.45 -11.58
CA LEU A 52 -9.22 -15.81 -12.12
C LEU A 52 -10.08 -15.33 -10.95
N ALA A 53 -10.22 -14.02 -10.83
CA ALA A 53 -10.99 -13.29 -9.80
C ALA A 53 -10.61 -13.63 -8.34
N HIS A 54 -9.34 -13.93 -8.07
CA HIS A 54 -8.80 -13.97 -6.69
C HIS A 54 -8.68 -12.55 -6.10
N ASP A 55 -8.27 -11.60 -6.92
CA ASP A 55 -8.26 -10.16 -6.61
C ASP A 55 -9.57 -9.48 -7.05
N PHE A 56 -9.85 -8.31 -6.47
CA PHE A 56 -11.15 -7.63 -6.53
C PHE A 56 -11.05 -6.11 -6.77
N TYR A 57 -9.87 -5.60 -7.12
CA TYR A 57 -9.56 -4.17 -7.23
C TYR A 57 -9.03 -3.83 -8.64
N PRO A 58 -9.85 -4.00 -9.70
CA PRO A 58 -9.42 -3.84 -11.08
C PRO A 58 -8.93 -2.43 -11.41
N GLU A 59 -9.44 -1.40 -10.72
CA GLU A 59 -8.95 -0.02 -10.82
C GLU A 59 -7.46 0.14 -10.46
N SER A 60 -6.89 -0.79 -9.70
CA SER A 60 -5.46 -0.83 -9.33
C SER A 60 -4.68 -1.94 -10.05
N HIS A 61 -5.18 -2.38 -11.21
CA HIS A 61 -4.60 -3.48 -12.01
C HIS A 61 -4.58 -4.82 -11.24
N GLN A 62 -5.65 -5.12 -10.49
CA GLN A 62 -5.80 -6.31 -9.65
C GLN A 62 -7.22 -6.92 -9.78
N GLY A 63 -7.50 -7.51 -10.94
CA GLY A 63 -8.80 -8.16 -11.22
C GLY A 63 -8.73 -9.17 -12.37
N GLY A 64 -9.89 -9.69 -12.79
CA GLY A 64 -10.04 -10.58 -13.95
C GLY A 64 -9.14 -11.82 -13.92
N VAL A 65 -8.60 -12.21 -15.07
CA VAL A 65 -7.49 -13.19 -15.18
C VAL A 65 -6.16 -12.52 -14.84
N GLY A 66 -5.33 -13.19 -14.02
CA GLY A 66 -3.96 -12.76 -13.70
C GLY A 66 -2.93 -13.86 -13.95
N ILE A 67 -1.70 -13.47 -14.34
CA ILE A 67 -0.59 -14.39 -14.65
C ILE A 67 0.67 -14.00 -13.87
N ILE A 68 1.23 -14.96 -13.13
CA ILE A 68 2.59 -14.90 -12.59
C ILE A 68 3.45 -15.91 -13.36
N GLN A 69 4.47 -15.42 -14.07
CA GLN A 69 5.40 -16.22 -14.87
C GLN A 69 6.82 -16.04 -14.30
N ASN A 70 7.50 -17.16 -14.01
CA ASN A 70 8.89 -17.21 -13.52
C ASN A 70 9.19 -16.22 -12.37
N GLY A 71 8.24 -16.03 -11.45
CA GLY A 71 8.36 -15.15 -10.28
C GLY A 71 7.95 -13.69 -10.51
N LEU A 72 7.47 -13.32 -11.70
CA LEU A 72 7.01 -11.97 -12.05
C LEU A 72 5.52 -11.98 -12.39
N ARG A 73 4.74 -11.03 -11.87
CA ARG A 73 3.38 -10.78 -12.38
C ARG A 73 3.48 -10.05 -13.71
N ILE A 74 3.09 -10.73 -14.78
CA ILE A 74 3.24 -10.20 -16.15
C ILE A 74 1.95 -9.58 -16.70
N GLY A 75 0.79 -9.96 -16.17
CA GLY A 75 -0.49 -9.41 -16.60
C GLY A 75 -1.70 -9.74 -15.71
N THR A 76 -2.80 -9.02 -15.94
CA THR A 76 -3.96 -8.90 -15.05
C THR A 76 -5.22 -8.39 -15.79
N ASN A 77 -6.32 -8.14 -15.07
CA ASN A 77 -7.55 -7.49 -15.51
C ASN A 77 -8.29 -8.18 -16.68
N GLY A 78 -8.02 -9.47 -16.94
CA GLY A 78 -8.66 -10.23 -18.01
C GLY A 78 -10.16 -10.43 -17.83
N ASP A 79 -10.98 -9.51 -18.36
CA ASP A 79 -12.45 -9.55 -18.38
C ASP A 79 -13.03 -8.66 -19.52
N LEU A 80 -14.36 -8.56 -19.67
CA LEU A 80 -14.98 -7.67 -20.68
C LEU A 80 -15.10 -6.24 -20.14
N ARG A 81 -14.63 -5.27 -20.92
CA ARG A 81 -14.72 -3.82 -20.68
C ARG A 81 -15.53 -3.12 -21.77
N LEU A 82 -16.09 -1.95 -21.41
CA LEU A 82 -16.87 -1.12 -22.32
C LEU A 82 -15.99 -0.19 -23.19
N GLU A 83 -14.73 -0.03 -22.83
CA GLU A 83 -13.75 0.89 -23.44
C GLU A 83 -12.42 0.18 -23.73
N PRO A 84 -11.58 0.69 -24.65
CA PRO A 84 -10.32 0.03 -25.01
C PRO A 84 -9.27 0.01 -23.90
N THR A 85 -9.23 1.06 -23.09
CA THR A 85 -8.18 1.31 -22.09
C THR A 85 -8.78 2.04 -20.87
N PRO A 86 -9.65 1.38 -20.08
CA PRO A 86 -10.41 2.02 -19.00
C PRO A 86 -9.51 2.46 -17.85
N GLY A 87 -9.80 3.62 -17.27
CA GLY A 87 -9.16 4.14 -16.06
C GLY A 87 -9.89 3.80 -14.77
N GLN A 88 -9.54 4.53 -13.71
CA GLN A 88 -9.99 4.30 -12.33
C GLN A 88 -11.49 4.57 -12.09
N TRP A 89 -12.12 5.45 -12.86
CA TRP A 89 -13.55 5.83 -12.69
C TRP A 89 -14.46 5.27 -13.78
N GLN A 90 -13.93 4.39 -14.63
CA GLN A 90 -14.63 3.80 -15.77
C GLN A 90 -15.47 2.56 -15.35
N PRO A 91 -16.56 2.23 -16.06
CA PRO A 91 -17.40 1.07 -15.76
C PRO A 91 -16.66 -0.28 -15.67
N VAL A 92 -16.65 -0.87 -14.47
CA VAL A 92 -16.13 -2.23 -14.20
C VAL A 92 -17.27 -3.23 -14.02
N PRO A 93 -17.09 -4.52 -14.33
CA PRO A 93 -18.15 -5.51 -14.11
C PRO A 93 -18.35 -5.81 -12.61
N LYS A 94 -19.59 -6.12 -12.21
CA LYS A 94 -19.83 -6.84 -10.95
C LYS A 94 -19.26 -8.25 -11.08
N VAL A 95 -18.29 -8.57 -10.24
CA VAL A 95 -17.69 -9.91 -10.15
C VAL A 95 -18.57 -10.81 -9.28
N GLY A 96 -19.02 -11.94 -9.82
CA GLY A 96 -19.76 -12.97 -9.10
C GLY A 96 -18.85 -13.99 -8.38
N PRO A 97 -19.44 -15.00 -7.72
CA PRO A 97 -18.66 -16.06 -7.07
C PRO A 97 -17.88 -16.89 -8.10
N ARG A 98 -16.70 -17.36 -7.68
CA ARG A 98 -15.88 -18.32 -8.43
C ARG A 98 -16.50 -19.72 -8.36
N VAL A 99 -16.50 -20.42 -9.48
CA VAL A 99 -16.95 -21.81 -9.60
C VAL A 99 -15.79 -22.66 -10.13
N VAL A 100 -15.52 -23.77 -9.47
CA VAL A 100 -14.35 -24.62 -9.75
C VAL A 100 -14.80 -26.03 -10.09
N ASP A 101 -14.63 -26.43 -11.34
CA ASP A 101 -14.84 -27.81 -11.79
C ASP A 101 -13.51 -28.58 -11.69
N LYS A 102 -13.39 -29.42 -10.65
CA LYS A 102 -12.20 -30.26 -10.43
C LYS A 102 -12.01 -31.36 -11.49
N ALA A 103 -13.06 -31.76 -12.22
CA ALA A 103 -12.97 -32.81 -13.24
C ALA A 103 -12.35 -32.29 -14.55
N THR A 104 -12.74 -31.09 -14.98
CA THR A 104 -12.11 -30.41 -16.14
C THR A 104 -10.96 -29.48 -15.76
N GLN A 105 -10.74 -29.25 -14.46
CA GLN A 105 -9.84 -28.23 -13.90
C GLN A 105 -10.16 -26.80 -14.41
N THR A 106 -11.43 -26.53 -14.71
CA THR A 106 -11.89 -25.22 -15.15
C THR A 106 -12.25 -24.35 -13.97
N ILE A 107 -11.82 -23.09 -14.01
CA ILE A 107 -12.27 -22.01 -13.11
C ILE A 107 -13.20 -21.12 -13.94
N SER A 108 -14.42 -20.88 -13.45
CA SER A 108 -15.42 -20.02 -14.09
C SER A 108 -15.86 -18.89 -13.14
N VAL A 109 -16.16 -17.72 -13.70
CA VAL A 109 -16.74 -16.59 -12.96
C VAL A 109 -17.80 -15.92 -13.82
N ARG A 110 -19.03 -15.80 -13.31
CA ARG A 110 -20.06 -14.97 -13.93
C ARG A 110 -19.86 -13.51 -13.54
N MET A 111 -19.88 -12.63 -14.52
CA MET A 111 -19.71 -11.18 -14.39
C MET A 111 -20.88 -10.45 -15.07
N GLN A 112 -21.20 -9.24 -14.63
CA GLN A 112 -22.32 -8.49 -15.20
C GLN A 112 -22.15 -6.97 -15.14
N TYR A 113 -22.83 -6.27 -16.04
CA TYR A 113 -22.99 -4.82 -16.05
C TYR A 113 -24.47 -4.45 -15.86
N PRO A 114 -24.78 -3.36 -15.12
CA PRO A 114 -23.86 -2.55 -14.31
C PRO A 114 -23.45 -3.25 -13.00
N ASP A 115 -22.45 -2.71 -12.29
CA ASP A 115 -22.30 -2.97 -10.86
C ASP A 115 -23.24 -2.04 -10.05
N PRO A 116 -24.34 -2.55 -9.47
CA PRO A 116 -25.27 -1.74 -8.69
C PRO A 116 -24.64 -1.21 -7.39
N ASP A 117 -23.49 -1.73 -6.96
CA ASP A 117 -22.77 -1.30 -5.77
C ASP A 117 -21.82 -0.12 -6.01
N LYS A 118 -21.33 0.06 -7.25
CA LYS A 118 -20.52 1.22 -7.66
C LYS A 118 -21.32 2.30 -8.41
N ASN A 119 -22.52 2.00 -8.92
CA ASN A 119 -23.31 2.94 -9.71
C ASN A 119 -23.78 4.17 -8.89
N ARG A 120 -23.17 5.33 -9.15
CA ARG A 120 -23.45 6.65 -8.51
C ARG A 120 -23.36 6.67 -6.98
N LYS A 121 -22.64 5.75 -6.35
CA LYS A 121 -22.51 5.66 -4.89
C LYS A 121 -21.17 5.03 -4.48
N GLY A 122 -20.79 5.23 -3.22
CA GLY A 122 -19.61 4.60 -2.62
C GLY A 122 -18.38 5.51 -2.65
N PHE A 123 -17.19 4.93 -2.43
CA PHE A 123 -15.95 5.69 -2.29
C PHE A 123 -15.57 6.41 -3.60
N ASN A 124 -15.53 5.69 -4.71
CA ASN A 124 -15.42 6.26 -6.05
C ASN A 124 -16.70 5.92 -6.83
N PRO A 125 -17.67 6.85 -6.92
CA PRO A 125 -18.94 6.61 -7.60
C PRO A 125 -18.73 6.57 -9.12
N ILE A 126 -19.14 5.48 -9.76
CA ILE A 126 -19.00 5.26 -11.20
C ILE A 126 -20.37 5.51 -11.87
N ILE A 127 -20.39 6.15 -13.04
CA ILE A 127 -21.61 6.28 -13.85
C ILE A 127 -21.63 5.18 -14.89
N TYR A 128 -22.62 4.30 -14.82
CA TYR A 128 -22.82 3.25 -15.82
C TYR A 128 -23.72 3.75 -16.96
N PRO A 129 -23.44 3.36 -18.22
CA PRO A 129 -24.35 3.58 -19.34
C PRO A 129 -25.59 2.67 -19.23
N ASP A 130 -26.61 2.93 -20.03
CA ASP A 130 -27.78 2.05 -20.15
C ASP A 130 -27.43 0.80 -20.97
N LEU A 131 -26.72 -0.13 -20.32
CA LEU A 131 -26.33 -1.43 -20.86
C LEU A 131 -26.44 -2.47 -19.74
N ASN A 132 -27.38 -3.40 -19.91
CA ASN A 132 -27.58 -4.52 -19.01
C ASN A 132 -27.21 -5.82 -19.72
N PHE A 133 -26.09 -6.45 -19.34
CA PHE A 133 -25.69 -7.75 -19.86
C PHE A 133 -24.83 -8.51 -18.84
N ALA A 134 -24.68 -9.80 -19.08
CA ALA A 134 -23.86 -10.67 -18.26
C ALA A 134 -23.16 -11.73 -19.11
N TYR A 135 -22.06 -12.24 -18.56
CA TYR A 135 -21.15 -13.15 -19.23
C TYR A 135 -20.41 -14.02 -18.21
N GLU A 136 -19.79 -15.08 -18.69
CA GLU A 136 -18.98 -16.02 -17.91
C GLU A 136 -17.57 -16.05 -18.50
N VAL A 137 -16.57 -15.70 -17.68
CA VAL A 137 -15.15 -15.88 -18.01
C VAL A 137 -14.70 -17.24 -17.49
N LYS A 138 -13.98 -17.99 -18.31
CA LYS A 138 -13.47 -19.33 -17.98
C LYS A 138 -11.98 -19.41 -18.24
N VAL A 139 -11.25 -20.03 -17.31
CA VAL A 139 -9.85 -20.41 -17.46
C VAL A 139 -9.73 -21.93 -17.30
N ARG A 140 -9.15 -22.61 -18.29
CA ARG A 140 -8.90 -24.07 -18.26
C ARG A 140 -7.49 -24.43 -18.75
N PRO A 141 -6.82 -25.43 -18.17
CA PRO A 141 -5.48 -25.85 -18.61
C PRO A 141 -5.50 -26.59 -19.95
N GLU A 142 -4.42 -26.47 -20.71
CA GLU A 142 -4.16 -27.17 -21.97
C GLU A 142 -2.68 -27.58 -22.05
N GLY A 143 -2.33 -28.68 -21.37
CA GLY A 143 -0.93 -29.07 -21.21
C GLY A 143 -0.18 -28.03 -20.38
N LYS A 144 0.87 -27.42 -20.93
CA LYS A 144 1.61 -26.30 -20.29
C LYS A 144 0.96 -24.93 -20.52
N ASN A 145 -0.04 -24.88 -21.40
CA ASN A 145 -0.75 -23.68 -21.81
C ASN A 145 -2.10 -23.62 -21.10
N PHE A 146 -2.89 -22.57 -21.35
CA PHE A 146 -4.27 -22.50 -20.90
C PHE A 146 -5.14 -21.73 -21.90
N ARG A 147 -6.46 -21.93 -21.82
CA ARG A 147 -7.42 -21.10 -22.56
C ARG A 147 -8.14 -20.12 -21.65
N ILE A 148 -8.40 -18.94 -22.20
CA ILE A 148 -9.41 -18.01 -21.70
C ILE A 148 -10.60 -18.09 -22.67
N ILE A 149 -11.81 -18.30 -22.13
CA ILE A 149 -13.06 -18.36 -22.90
C ILE A 149 -14.05 -17.40 -22.28
N VAL A 150 -14.76 -16.63 -23.11
CA VAL A 150 -15.88 -15.77 -22.68
C VAL A 150 -17.15 -16.22 -23.39
N ASP A 151 -18.15 -16.59 -22.59
CA ASP A 151 -19.53 -16.83 -23.04
C ASP A 151 -20.43 -15.70 -22.53
N LEU A 152 -21.27 -15.11 -23.38
CA LEU A 152 -22.30 -14.17 -22.94
C LEU A 152 -23.61 -14.93 -22.66
N ASP A 153 -24.43 -14.38 -21.75
CA ASP A 153 -25.79 -14.89 -21.48
C ASP A 153 -26.70 -14.66 -22.71
N GLN A 154 -26.49 -13.56 -23.44
CA GLN A 154 -27.14 -13.19 -24.71
C GLN A 154 -26.16 -12.41 -25.60
N PRO A 155 -26.33 -12.37 -26.94
CA PRO A 155 -25.55 -11.48 -27.80
C PRO A 155 -25.69 -10.01 -27.40
N LEU A 156 -24.64 -9.22 -27.65
CA LEU A 156 -24.67 -7.78 -27.39
C LEU A 156 -25.66 -7.04 -28.30
N PRO A 157 -26.26 -5.93 -27.82
CA PRO A 157 -26.96 -4.98 -28.68
C PRO A 157 -26.06 -4.40 -29.77
N ASP A 158 -26.65 -4.01 -30.91
CA ASP A 158 -25.92 -3.58 -32.10
C ASP A 158 -25.09 -2.31 -31.87
N GLU A 159 -25.55 -1.40 -31.02
CA GLU A 159 -24.90 -0.14 -30.66
C GLU A 159 -23.66 -0.28 -29.75
N TRP A 160 -23.42 -1.51 -29.26
CA TRP A 160 -22.27 -1.89 -28.42
C TRP A 160 -21.24 -2.77 -29.16
N ILE A 161 -21.55 -3.22 -30.38
CA ILE A 161 -20.58 -3.88 -31.26
C ILE A 161 -19.46 -2.90 -31.62
N GLY A 162 -18.22 -3.37 -31.57
CA GLY A 162 -17.02 -2.54 -31.74
C GLY A 162 -16.57 -1.78 -30.49
N LYS A 163 -17.38 -1.76 -29.42
CA LYS A 163 -17.04 -1.10 -28.14
C LYS A 163 -16.68 -2.11 -27.05
N VAL A 164 -17.53 -3.11 -26.82
CA VAL A 164 -17.27 -4.12 -25.79
C VAL A 164 -16.19 -5.09 -26.28
N GLY A 165 -15.15 -5.24 -25.48
CA GLY A 165 -14.04 -6.15 -25.77
C GLY A 165 -13.48 -6.80 -24.51
N PHE A 166 -12.87 -7.97 -24.67
CA PHE A 166 -12.04 -8.58 -23.63
C PHE A 166 -10.71 -7.85 -23.60
N ASN A 167 -10.37 -7.27 -22.46
CA ASN A 167 -9.12 -6.55 -22.24
C ASN A 167 -8.25 -7.37 -21.29
N PHE A 168 -6.96 -7.51 -21.60
CA PHE A 168 -5.96 -8.11 -20.73
C PHE A 168 -4.75 -7.19 -20.64
N GLU A 169 -4.39 -6.80 -19.43
CA GLU A 169 -3.36 -5.79 -19.19
C GLU A 169 -2.01 -6.43 -18.90
N LEU A 170 -0.96 -5.95 -19.57
CA LEU A 170 0.43 -6.39 -19.42
C LEU A 170 1.26 -5.31 -18.71
N PHE A 171 2.05 -5.71 -17.71
CA PHE A 171 2.77 -4.78 -16.85
C PHE A 171 3.87 -3.99 -17.61
N PRO A 172 3.79 -2.65 -17.73
CA PRO A 172 4.73 -1.90 -18.56
C PRO A 172 6.17 -1.87 -18.01
N GLY A 173 6.34 -1.90 -16.69
CA GLY A 173 7.65 -1.70 -16.04
C GLY A 173 8.71 -2.77 -16.36
N ILE A 174 8.28 -3.99 -16.73
CA ILE A 174 9.18 -5.05 -17.23
C ILE A 174 9.26 -5.12 -18.76
N LEU A 175 8.29 -4.52 -19.46
CA LEU A 175 8.18 -4.59 -20.92
C LEU A 175 8.92 -3.47 -21.65
N PHE A 176 9.20 -2.32 -21.03
CA PHE A 176 9.86 -1.22 -21.74
C PHE A 176 11.20 -1.63 -22.38
N GLY A 177 11.33 -1.31 -23.68
CA GLY A 177 12.50 -1.68 -24.47
C GLY A 177 12.52 -3.13 -24.98
N GLN A 178 11.59 -3.98 -24.53
CA GLN A 178 11.44 -5.36 -25.04
C GLN A 178 10.68 -5.38 -26.38
N SER A 179 10.90 -6.43 -27.16
CA SER A 179 10.27 -6.63 -28.46
C SER A 179 8.90 -7.29 -28.40
N TYR A 180 8.09 -7.07 -29.44
CA TYR A 180 6.87 -7.83 -29.70
C TYR A 180 6.74 -8.16 -31.20
N TYR A 181 6.00 -9.24 -31.47
CA TYR A 181 5.56 -9.64 -32.81
C TYR A 181 4.04 -9.87 -32.79
N MET A 182 3.33 -9.30 -33.76
CA MET A 182 1.91 -9.53 -34.01
C MET A 182 1.76 -10.01 -35.46
N ASP A 183 1.64 -11.32 -35.64
CA ASP A 183 1.79 -12.02 -36.92
C ASP A 183 3.08 -11.66 -37.69
N LYS A 184 3.03 -10.66 -38.58
CA LYS A 184 4.16 -10.11 -39.35
C LYS A 184 4.54 -8.67 -38.95
N GLN A 185 3.73 -8.00 -38.16
CA GLN A 185 4.07 -6.72 -37.54
C GLN A 185 5.00 -7.00 -36.35
N PHE A 186 5.88 -6.05 -36.05
CA PHE A 186 6.79 -6.14 -34.92
C PHE A 186 7.15 -4.74 -34.45
N GLY A 187 7.63 -4.63 -33.21
CA GLY A 187 8.05 -3.37 -32.64
C GLY A 187 8.69 -3.55 -31.28
N ILE A 188 8.84 -2.43 -30.57
CA ILE A 188 9.38 -2.35 -29.23
C ILE A 188 8.30 -1.70 -28.35
N PHE A 189 8.11 -2.20 -27.13
CA PHE A 189 7.26 -1.55 -26.14
C PHE A 189 7.88 -0.20 -25.73
N PRO A 190 7.25 0.94 -26.07
CA PRO A 190 7.89 2.24 -25.93
C PRO A 190 7.84 2.71 -24.47
N ARG A 191 8.91 3.33 -23.97
CA ARG A 191 8.88 3.95 -22.62
C ARG A 191 8.02 5.21 -22.61
N GLN A 192 8.07 6.01 -23.66
CA GLN A 192 7.25 7.21 -23.84
C GLN A 192 5.95 6.86 -24.57
N LEU A 193 4.83 7.48 -24.19
CA LEU A 193 3.60 7.47 -25.00
C LEU A 193 3.87 8.18 -26.34
N ASN A 194 3.57 7.52 -27.46
CA ASN A 194 3.67 8.11 -28.80
C ASN A 194 2.33 7.98 -29.54
N GLY A 195 2.02 8.97 -30.37
CA GLY A 195 0.89 8.92 -31.29
C GLY A 195 1.17 8.08 -32.56
N PRO A 196 0.25 8.08 -33.55
CA PRO A 196 -0.93 8.95 -33.64
C PRO A 196 -2.13 8.44 -32.83
N GLY A 197 -2.85 9.38 -32.23
CA GLY A 197 -4.22 9.15 -31.79
C GLY A 197 -5.25 9.67 -32.79
N PHE A 198 -6.51 9.34 -32.55
CA PHE A 198 -7.67 9.74 -33.35
C PHE A 198 -8.86 10.00 -32.43
N TYR A 199 -9.92 10.64 -32.93
CA TYR A 199 -11.19 10.73 -32.22
C TYR A 199 -12.17 9.71 -32.79
N ASP A 200 -12.89 9.00 -31.92
CA ASP A 200 -13.89 8.02 -32.32
C ASP A 200 -15.26 8.65 -32.63
N ALA A 201 -16.26 7.81 -32.92
CA ALA A 201 -17.62 8.26 -33.23
C ALA A 201 -18.35 8.94 -32.06
N SER A 202 -17.91 8.71 -30.82
CA SER A 202 -18.38 9.41 -29.62
C SER A 202 -17.61 10.72 -29.37
N LYS A 203 -16.59 11.04 -30.18
CA LYS A 203 -15.62 12.13 -30.01
C LYS A 203 -14.69 11.96 -28.80
N GLU A 204 -14.56 10.74 -28.29
CA GLU A 204 -13.51 10.44 -27.32
C GLU A 204 -12.18 10.25 -28.04
N TYR A 205 -11.08 10.71 -27.42
CA TYR A 205 -9.74 10.44 -27.92
C TYR A 205 -9.47 8.94 -27.82
N GLN A 206 -8.72 8.39 -28.78
CA GLN A 206 -8.27 7.01 -28.81
C GLN A 206 -6.85 6.95 -29.36
N THR A 207 -6.05 5.95 -28.98
CA THR A 207 -4.74 5.72 -29.60
C THR A 207 -4.80 4.64 -30.68
N THR A 208 -3.96 4.79 -31.70
CA THR A 208 -3.77 3.72 -32.71
C THR A 208 -3.11 2.52 -32.03
N PRO A 209 -3.62 1.29 -32.19
CA PRO A 209 -2.96 0.09 -31.67
C PRO A 209 -1.51 -0.01 -32.19
N LEU A 210 -0.59 -0.37 -31.30
CA LEU A 210 0.82 -0.67 -31.62
C LEU A 210 0.93 -1.78 -32.68
N ALA A 211 0.02 -2.74 -32.64
CA ALA A 211 -0.22 -3.69 -33.73
C ALA A 211 -1.63 -4.32 -33.64
N SER A 212 -2.09 -4.96 -34.72
CA SER A 212 -3.30 -5.81 -34.72
C SER A 212 -3.10 -7.07 -35.56
N GLY A 213 -3.62 -8.22 -35.13
CA GLY A 213 -3.39 -9.52 -35.79
C GLY A 213 -4.09 -10.69 -35.11
N GLN A 214 -3.62 -11.92 -35.32
CA GLN A 214 -4.19 -13.14 -34.75
C GLN A 214 -3.30 -13.77 -33.67
N ARG A 215 -1.98 -13.56 -33.72
CA ARG A 215 -1.01 -14.07 -32.76
C ARG A 215 -0.02 -13.00 -32.32
N LEU A 216 -0.12 -12.61 -31.04
CA LEU A 216 0.85 -11.78 -30.34
C LEU A 216 1.90 -12.66 -29.67
N THR A 217 3.18 -12.33 -29.81
CA THR A 217 4.29 -12.85 -29.00
C THR A 217 5.05 -11.67 -28.42
N ILE A 218 5.17 -11.62 -27.09
CA ILE A 218 5.93 -10.58 -26.38
C ILE A 218 7.22 -11.19 -25.84
N VAL A 219 8.27 -10.38 -25.79
CA VAL A 219 9.61 -10.72 -25.27
C VAL A 219 10.15 -12.09 -25.76
N PRO A 220 10.16 -12.38 -27.07
CA PRO A 220 10.79 -13.60 -27.60
C PRO A 220 12.30 -13.70 -27.34
N GLU A 221 12.96 -12.60 -26.98
CA GLU A 221 14.40 -12.53 -26.67
C GLU A 221 14.77 -13.00 -25.25
N ASP A 222 13.85 -12.96 -24.28
CA ASP A 222 14.08 -13.40 -22.90
C ASP A 222 13.10 -14.50 -22.48
N PRO A 223 13.56 -15.78 -22.34
CA PRO A 223 12.70 -16.89 -21.96
C PRO A 223 12.06 -16.73 -20.58
N ARG A 224 12.53 -15.82 -19.71
CA ARG A 224 11.87 -15.54 -18.42
C ARG A 224 10.51 -14.87 -18.63
N GLN A 225 10.33 -14.12 -19.71
CA GLN A 225 9.17 -13.25 -19.95
C GLN A 225 8.39 -13.60 -21.23
N THR A 226 8.93 -14.44 -22.11
CA THR A 226 8.24 -14.82 -23.36
C THR A 226 6.83 -15.33 -23.11
N LEU A 227 5.84 -14.71 -23.76
CA LEU A 227 4.44 -15.08 -23.73
C LEU A 227 3.85 -14.98 -25.14
N THR A 228 3.16 -16.02 -25.61
CA THR A 228 2.34 -15.95 -26.83
C THR A 228 0.85 -15.96 -26.47
N ILE A 229 0.08 -15.06 -27.06
CA ILE A 229 -1.38 -15.01 -27.04
C ILE A 229 -1.87 -15.27 -28.47
N GLN A 230 -2.74 -16.26 -28.66
CA GLN A 230 -3.34 -16.59 -29.94
C GLN A 230 -4.87 -16.48 -29.86
N ASN A 231 -5.44 -15.65 -30.74
CA ASN A 231 -6.89 -15.62 -30.95
C ASN A 231 -7.35 -16.91 -31.63
N VAL A 232 -8.41 -17.52 -31.10
CA VAL A 232 -9.05 -18.73 -31.63
C VAL A 232 -10.43 -18.38 -32.17
N THR A 233 -11.20 -17.57 -31.44
CA THR A 233 -12.48 -17.00 -31.88
C THR A 233 -12.60 -15.53 -31.44
N GLY A 234 -13.12 -14.70 -32.34
CA GLY A 234 -13.22 -13.24 -32.18
C GLY A 234 -12.76 -12.51 -33.43
N GLU A 235 -12.70 -11.18 -33.39
CA GLU A 235 -12.30 -10.35 -34.55
C GLU A 235 -10.77 -10.16 -34.69
N GLY A 236 -9.99 -10.70 -33.75
CA GLY A 236 -8.52 -10.59 -33.70
C GLY A 236 -8.03 -9.95 -32.40
N LEU A 237 -6.70 -9.85 -32.25
CA LEU A 237 -6.01 -9.17 -31.16
C LEU A 237 -5.62 -7.75 -31.61
N GLN A 238 -5.78 -6.79 -30.70
CA GLN A 238 -5.13 -5.47 -30.74
C GLN A 238 -4.13 -5.39 -29.59
N LEU A 239 -2.97 -4.77 -29.81
CA LEU A 239 -2.05 -4.35 -28.75
C LEU A 239 -2.11 -2.83 -28.64
N ILE A 240 -2.52 -2.29 -27.49
CA ILE A 240 -2.82 -0.87 -27.27
C ILE A 240 -1.96 -0.36 -26.11
N ASP A 241 -1.47 0.88 -26.19
CA ASP A 241 -0.82 1.55 -25.08
C ASP A 241 -1.86 2.30 -24.23
N GLY A 242 -2.23 1.74 -23.07
CA GLY A 242 -3.25 2.32 -22.19
C GLY A 242 -2.88 3.68 -21.62
N ARG A 243 -1.59 4.04 -21.66
CA ARG A 243 -1.10 5.35 -21.18
C ARG A 243 -1.54 6.52 -22.05
N ALA A 244 -2.13 6.23 -23.21
CA ALA A 244 -2.74 7.24 -24.07
C ALA A 244 -3.93 7.98 -23.44
N GLN A 245 -4.64 7.34 -22.52
CA GLN A 245 -5.76 7.96 -21.79
C GLN A 245 -5.38 8.39 -20.39
N HIS A 246 -4.57 7.58 -19.70
CA HIS A 246 -4.31 7.71 -18.27
C HIS A 246 -2.86 7.37 -17.97
N ASN A 247 -2.10 8.25 -17.32
CA ASN A 247 -0.65 8.05 -17.08
C ASN A 247 -0.31 6.73 -16.34
N ASN A 248 -1.25 6.22 -15.53
CA ASN A 248 -1.14 4.95 -14.83
C ASN A 248 -1.42 3.69 -15.69
N GLY A 249 -1.95 3.85 -16.90
CA GLY A 249 -2.41 2.77 -17.77
C GLY A 249 -1.36 1.72 -18.13
N TRP A 250 -1.82 0.50 -18.39
CA TRP A 250 -0.97 -0.64 -18.79
C TRP A 250 -1.06 -0.92 -20.30
N PHE A 251 -0.20 -1.79 -20.83
CA PHE A 251 -0.35 -2.23 -22.22
C PHE A 251 -1.54 -3.19 -22.32
N VAL A 252 -2.55 -2.88 -23.12
CA VAL A 252 -3.77 -3.68 -23.24
C VAL A 252 -3.72 -4.57 -24.48
N VAL A 253 -3.86 -5.87 -24.28
CA VAL A 253 -4.21 -6.82 -25.35
C VAL A 253 -5.73 -6.91 -25.38
N ARG A 254 -6.35 -6.71 -26.55
CA ARG A 254 -7.82 -6.60 -26.68
C ARG A 254 -8.39 -7.41 -27.83
N SER A 255 -9.56 -8.01 -27.61
CA SER A 255 -10.40 -8.59 -28.67
C SER A 255 -11.84 -8.12 -28.54
N LEU A 256 -12.43 -7.68 -29.66
CA LEU A 256 -13.83 -7.24 -29.72
C LEU A 256 -14.80 -8.42 -29.78
N VAL A 257 -15.95 -8.27 -29.12
CA VAL A 257 -17.05 -9.24 -29.21
C VAL A 257 -17.72 -9.12 -30.57
N LYS A 258 -17.68 -10.21 -31.35
CA LYS A 258 -18.27 -10.27 -32.69
C LYS A 258 -19.81 -10.19 -32.64
N LYS A 259 -20.41 -9.47 -33.60
CA LYS A 259 -21.87 -9.39 -33.76
C LYS A 259 -22.55 -10.76 -33.76
N GLY A 260 -23.57 -10.92 -32.93
CA GLY A 260 -24.36 -12.15 -32.79
C GLY A 260 -23.71 -13.28 -31.99
N ALA A 261 -22.48 -13.11 -31.48
CA ALA A 261 -21.81 -14.14 -30.69
C ALA A 261 -22.33 -14.20 -29.25
N SER A 262 -22.50 -15.42 -28.72
CA SER A 262 -22.84 -15.67 -27.32
C SER A 262 -22.06 -16.84 -26.70
N LYS A 263 -21.68 -17.86 -27.48
CA LYS A 263 -20.77 -18.94 -27.03
C LYS A 263 -19.44 -18.87 -27.74
N GLY A 264 -18.35 -19.01 -27.00
CA GLY A 264 -16.99 -18.76 -27.49
C GLY A 264 -16.87 -17.37 -28.13
N ALA A 265 -17.50 -16.37 -27.52
CA ALA A 265 -17.55 -15.01 -28.07
C ALA A 265 -16.16 -14.35 -28.11
N ILE A 266 -15.31 -14.75 -27.15
CA ILE A 266 -13.86 -14.61 -27.16
C ILE A 266 -13.29 -15.98 -26.77
N GLU A 267 -12.32 -16.50 -27.52
CA GLU A 267 -11.51 -17.64 -27.11
C GLU A 267 -10.04 -17.37 -27.45
N TRP A 268 -9.19 -17.37 -26.43
CA TRP A 268 -7.73 -17.21 -26.58
C TRP A 268 -7.00 -18.44 -26.06
N LEU A 269 -5.97 -18.86 -26.79
CA LEU A 269 -4.95 -19.80 -26.30
C LEU A 269 -3.73 -19.01 -25.82
N ILE A 270 -3.39 -19.17 -24.55
CA ILE A 270 -2.28 -18.48 -23.88
C ILE A 270 -1.15 -19.48 -23.66
N MET A 271 0.05 -19.12 -24.12
CA MET A 271 1.24 -19.97 -24.10
C MET A 271 2.41 -19.23 -23.42
N PRO A 272 2.46 -19.20 -22.07
CA PRO A 272 3.56 -18.60 -21.30
C PRO A 272 4.78 -19.52 -21.28
N ASN A 273 5.99 -18.97 -21.35
CA ASN A 273 7.21 -19.78 -21.24
C ASN A 273 7.63 -20.00 -19.78
N ALA A 274 7.08 -21.06 -19.17
CA ALA A 274 7.55 -21.55 -17.87
C ALA A 274 8.92 -22.25 -18.01
N ILE A 275 9.95 -21.72 -17.34
CA ILE A 275 11.31 -22.27 -17.44
C ILE A 275 11.38 -23.65 -16.77
N VAL A 276 11.95 -24.63 -17.47
CA VAL A 276 12.05 -26.01 -16.96
C VAL A 276 12.98 -26.05 -15.75
N GLY A 277 12.47 -26.55 -14.63
CA GLY A 277 13.21 -26.60 -13.36
C GLY A 277 13.35 -25.23 -12.68
N TRP A 278 12.59 -24.22 -13.09
CA TRP A 278 12.57 -22.92 -12.42
C TRP A 278 12.19 -23.06 -10.94
N LYS A 279 12.90 -22.31 -10.11
CA LYS A 279 12.64 -22.06 -8.70
C LYS A 279 12.77 -20.58 -8.45
N TYR A 280 12.09 -20.11 -7.41
CA TYR A 280 12.32 -18.79 -6.84
C TYR A 280 13.75 -18.70 -6.28
N ASP A 281 14.48 -17.64 -6.67
CA ASP A 281 15.81 -17.36 -6.12
C ASP A 281 15.70 -17.07 -4.61
N PRO A 282 16.67 -17.51 -3.77
CA PRO A 282 16.66 -17.21 -2.34
C PRO A 282 16.77 -15.69 -2.11
N VAL A 283 15.99 -15.16 -1.16
CA VAL A 283 16.01 -13.73 -0.80
C VAL A 283 16.37 -13.58 0.67
N VAL A 284 17.45 -12.83 0.95
CA VAL A 284 17.88 -12.52 2.32
C VAL A 284 17.49 -11.10 2.69
N GLN A 285 16.58 -10.99 3.65
CA GLN A 285 15.94 -9.76 4.08
C GLN A 285 16.67 -9.23 5.34
N ILE A 286 17.14 -7.98 5.26
CA ILE A 286 17.87 -7.27 6.33
C ILE A 286 17.39 -5.81 6.43
N SER A 287 17.64 -5.18 7.57
CA SER A 287 17.49 -3.71 7.68
C SER A 287 18.51 -3.03 6.78
N GLN A 288 18.03 -2.33 5.74
CA GLN A 288 18.84 -1.62 4.75
C GLN A 288 19.64 -0.45 5.34
N VAL A 289 19.31 -0.03 6.57
CA VAL A 289 20.10 0.94 7.37
C VAL A 289 21.09 0.20 8.27
N GLY A 290 20.63 -0.84 8.97
CA GLY A 290 21.43 -1.65 9.89
C GLY A 290 20.85 -1.78 11.30
N TYR A 291 21.72 -2.11 12.25
CA TYR A 291 21.36 -2.57 13.59
C TYR A 291 22.20 -1.92 14.70
N HIS A 292 21.58 -1.61 15.84
CA HIS A 292 22.30 -1.17 17.03
C HIS A 292 22.99 -2.36 17.74
N PRO A 293 24.21 -2.21 18.32
CA PRO A 293 24.93 -3.28 19.01
C PRO A 293 24.08 -4.02 20.06
N LYS A 294 23.38 -3.30 20.94
CA LYS A 294 22.50 -3.87 21.98
C LYS A 294 21.14 -4.41 21.51
N GLN A 295 20.84 -4.46 20.21
CA GLN A 295 19.55 -4.91 19.69
C GLN A 295 19.59 -6.33 19.13
N GLN A 296 18.42 -6.98 19.08
CA GLN A 296 18.23 -8.26 18.40
C GLN A 296 18.41 -8.11 16.89
N LYS A 297 19.22 -8.96 16.27
CA LYS A 297 19.61 -8.89 14.86
C LYS A 297 19.27 -10.20 14.19
N VAL A 298 18.20 -10.18 13.39
CA VAL A 298 17.73 -11.33 12.62
C VAL A 298 17.67 -10.94 11.15
N ALA A 299 18.22 -11.79 10.28
CA ALA A 299 17.92 -11.79 8.86
C ALA A 299 16.88 -12.89 8.59
N VAL A 300 15.88 -12.57 7.78
CA VAL A 300 14.87 -13.53 7.33
C VAL A 300 15.26 -14.00 5.93
N ILE A 301 15.20 -15.31 5.69
CA ILE A 301 15.61 -15.92 4.42
C ILE A 301 14.38 -16.58 3.81
N GLU A 302 13.92 -16.06 2.69
CA GLU A 302 12.76 -16.53 1.93
C GLU A 302 13.24 -17.43 0.78
N LEU A 303 12.65 -18.62 0.66
CA LEU A 303 13.00 -19.65 -0.32
C LEU A 303 11.78 -20.14 -1.10
N ASP A 304 12.02 -20.69 -2.29
CA ASP A 304 11.03 -21.49 -3.03
C ASP A 304 10.39 -22.57 -2.14
N LYS A 305 9.07 -22.76 -2.24
CA LYS A 305 8.32 -23.77 -1.46
C LYS A 305 8.78 -25.22 -1.67
N THR A 306 9.51 -25.49 -2.75
CA THR A 306 10.10 -26.79 -3.10
C THR A 306 11.58 -26.89 -2.74
N GLU A 307 12.20 -25.84 -2.18
CA GLU A 307 13.61 -25.88 -1.83
C GLU A 307 13.87 -26.76 -0.61
N THR A 308 14.75 -27.75 -0.80
CA THR A 308 15.15 -28.75 0.20
C THR A 308 16.61 -28.61 0.58
N GLN A 309 17.43 -27.99 -0.26
CA GLN A 309 18.82 -27.67 0.08
C GLN A 309 18.84 -26.56 1.15
N ARG A 310 19.76 -26.71 2.11
CA ARG A 310 20.05 -25.70 3.13
C ARG A 310 21.53 -25.36 3.05
N HIS A 311 21.80 -24.10 2.75
CA HIS A 311 23.16 -23.58 2.72
C HIS A 311 23.53 -23.02 4.10
N PRO A 312 24.81 -23.03 4.49
CA PRO A 312 25.24 -22.18 5.60
C PRO A 312 24.96 -20.72 5.25
N VAL A 313 24.54 -19.96 6.25
CA VAL A 313 24.42 -18.50 6.19
C VAL A 313 25.68 -17.88 6.81
N THR A 314 26.25 -16.89 6.13
CA THR A 314 27.47 -16.22 6.57
C THR A 314 27.25 -14.72 6.74
N LEU A 315 27.63 -14.18 7.89
CA LEU A 315 27.83 -12.74 8.09
C LEU A 315 29.28 -12.39 7.78
N TYR A 316 29.48 -11.47 6.83
CA TYR A 316 30.78 -10.86 6.57
C TYR A 316 30.83 -9.43 7.09
N ARG A 317 31.96 -9.06 7.69
CA ARG A 317 32.38 -7.66 7.86
C ARG A 317 33.08 -7.19 6.59
N ILE A 318 32.78 -5.98 6.15
CA ILE A 318 33.46 -5.32 5.03
C ILE A 318 34.72 -4.64 5.60
N LYS A 319 35.88 -4.94 5.02
CA LYS A 319 37.16 -4.38 5.49
C LYS A 319 37.35 -2.96 4.96
N GLU A 320 37.98 -2.10 5.76
CA GLU A 320 38.34 -0.72 5.40
C GLU A 320 39.24 -0.66 4.16
N THR A 321 40.10 -1.67 3.96
CA THR A 321 40.98 -1.83 2.79
C THR A 321 40.28 -2.45 1.57
N GLY A 322 38.97 -2.68 1.65
CA GLY A 322 38.22 -3.51 0.70
C GLY A 322 38.35 -5.02 0.98
N GLY A 323 37.42 -5.78 0.42
CA GLY A 323 37.26 -7.22 0.67
C GLY A 323 36.40 -7.56 1.89
N LEU A 324 36.22 -8.86 2.12
CA LEU A 324 35.33 -9.39 3.17
C LEU A 324 36.11 -10.16 4.24
N GLU A 325 35.58 -10.13 5.46
CA GLU A 325 36.02 -10.93 6.60
C GLU A 325 34.85 -11.76 7.12
N LYS A 326 34.99 -13.08 7.17
CA LYS A 326 33.95 -13.98 7.72
C LYS A 326 33.91 -13.80 9.24
N VAL A 327 32.80 -13.29 9.77
CA VAL A 327 32.61 -13.04 11.22
C VAL A 327 31.80 -14.15 11.88
N LEU A 328 30.77 -14.64 11.20
CA LEU A 328 29.92 -15.73 11.69
C LEU A 328 29.46 -16.57 10.51
N GLU A 329 29.52 -17.89 10.64
CA GLU A 329 28.94 -18.84 9.70
C GLU A 329 28.19 -19.90 10.51
N THR A 330 26.95 -20.18 10.14
CA THR A 330 26.10 -21.16 10.83
C THR A 330 25.10 -21.77 9.86
N GLN A 331 24.45 -22.87 10.25
CA GLN A 331 23.18 -23.24 9.62
C GLN A 331 22.09 -22.26 10.11
N PRO A 332 21.24 -21.72 9.21
CA PRO A 332 20.09 -20.92 9.61
C PRO A 332 19.04 -21.82 10.29
N LYS A 333 18.21 -21.21 11.15
CA LYS A 333 17.13 -21.90 11.85
C LYS A 333 15.91 -22.02 10.96
N GLU A 334 15.31 -23.20 10.89
CA GLU A 334 14.00 -23.41 10.28
C GLU A 334 12.90 -22.60 10.99
N TRP A 335 12.09 -21.87 10.20
CA TRP A 335 10.87 -21.22 10.70
C TRP A 335 9.62 -21.91 10.15
N GLY A 336 9.52 -22.14 8.84
CA GLY A 336 8.38 -22.85 8.23
C GLY A 336 7.78 -22.14 7.01
N LYS A 337 6.49 -22.39 6.72
CA LYS A 337 5.79 -21.85 5.54
C LYS A 337 4.97 -20.62 5.87
N PHE A 338 5.09 -19.58 5.07
CA PHE A 338 4.24 -18.39 5.12
C PHE A 338 3.97 -17.92 3.69
N LEU A 339 2.74 -17.47 3.40
CA LEU A 339 2.29 -17.25 2.03
C LEU A 339 2.65 -18.46 1.14
N ARG A 340 3.27 -18.23 -0.03
CA ARG A 340 3.71 -19.27 -0.97
C ARG A 340 5.16 -19.74 -0.80
N TYR A 341 5.87 -19.30 0.24
CA TYR A 341 7.31 -19.50 0.40
C TYR A 341 7.66 -20.28 1.67
N HIS A 342 8.91 -20.76 1.73
CA HIS A 342 9.50 -21.42 2.89
C HIS A 342 10.58 -20.53 3.50
N TYR A 343 10.54 -20.32 4.82
CA TYR A 343 11.38 -19.33 5.50
C TYR A 343 12.32 -19.94 6.53
N LEU A 344 13.52 -19.36 6.59
CA LEU A 344 14.55 -19.59 7.59
C LEU A 344 14.89 -18.27 8.31
N GLN A 345 15.50 -18.36 9.49
CA GLN A 345 15.95 -17.21 10.28
C GLN A 345 17.44 -17.34 10.63
N PHE A 346 18.18 -16.25 10.49
CA PHE A 346 19.57 -16.14 10.92
C PHE A 346 19.70 -15.08 12.02
N ASP A 347 19.89 -15.53 13.26
CA ASP A 347 20.17 -14.67 14.41
C ASP A 347 21.67 -14.43 14.54
N PHE A 348 22.09 -13.17 14.38
CA PHE A 348 23.47 -12.70 14.57
C PHE A 348 23.56 -11.64 15.69
N THR A 349 22.62 -11.66 16.64
CA THR A 349 22.52 -10.70 17.75
C THR A 349 23.82 -10.56 18.53
N LYS A 350 24.57 -11.65 18.72
CA LYS A 350 25.87 -11.67 19.42
C LYS A 350 26.99 -10.86 18.75
N VAL A 351 26.80 -10.43 17.50
CA VAL A 351 27.76 -9.57 16.79
C VAL A 351 27.46 -8.12 17.14
N GLU A 352 28.28 -7.57 18.04
CA GLU A 352 28.13 -6.20 18.56
C GLU A 352 29.22 -5.23 18.05
N GLN A 353 30.30 -5.76 17.46
CA GLN A 353 31.44 -4.96 17.01
C GLN A 353 31.00 -3.95 15.93
N PRO A 354 31.19 -2.63 16.13
CA PRO A 354 30.78 -1.63 15.14
C PRO A 354 31.50 -1.78 13.81
N GLY A 355 30.80 -1.58 12.68
CA GLY A 355 31.36 -1.70 11.33
C GLY A 355 30.30 -1.89 10.25
N MET A 356 30.74 -2.08 9.00
CA MET A 356 29.89 -2.40 7.85
C MET A 356 29.85 -3.91 7.60
N TYR A 357 28.69 -4.44 7.25
CA TYR A 357 28.42 -5.87 7.13
C TYR A 357 27.56 -6.21 5.91
N LYS A 358 27.57 -7.48 5.51
CA LYS A 358 26.62 -8.10 4.58
C LYS A 358 26.33 -9.55 5.00
N VAL A 359 25.16 -10.07 4.63
CA VAL A 359 24.81 -11.49 4.82
C VAL A 359 24.86 -12.21 3.45
N GLN A 360 25.35 -13.45 3.44
CA GLN A 360 25.34 -14.34 2.29
C GLN A 360 24.59 -15.63 2.62
N TYR A 361 23.74 -16.09 1.70
CA TYR A 361 23.10 -17.42 1.75
C TYR A 361 23.12 -18.03 0.35
N GLY A 362 23.83 -19.14 0.18
CA GLY A 362 24.08 -19.72 -1.15
C GLY A 362 24.78 -18.70 -2.06
N THR A 363 24.16 -18.37 -3.18
CA THR A 363 24.64 -17.34 -4.14
C THR A 363 24.13 -15.93 -3.85
N TYR A 364 23.16 -15.75 -2.94
CA TYR A 364 22.60 -14.43 -2.63
C TYR A 364 23.49 -13.67 -1.65
N GLU A 365 23.77 -12.40 -1.93
CA GLU A 365 24.39 -11.46 -1.01
C GLU A 365 23.47 -10.25 -0.80
N THR A 366 23.35 -9.80 0.46
CA THR A 366 22.61 -8.56 0.78
C THR A 366 23.35 -7.31 0.36
N SER A 367 22.61 -6.21 0.22
CA SER A 367 23.14 -4.86 0.38
C SER A 367 24.00 -4.73 1.66
N PRO A 368 24.96 -3.79 1.70
CA PRO A 368 25.69 -3.49 2.92
C PRO A 368 24.80 -2.80 3.96
N PHE A 369 25.00 -3.12 5.23
CA PHE A 369 24.34 -2.45 6.36
C PHE A 369 25.33 -2.25 7.52
N GLN A 370 25.06 -1.30 8.42
CA GLN A 370 25.95 -1.05 9.56
C GLN A 370 25.54 -1.84 10.82
N ILE A 371 26.50 -2.16 11.67
CA ILE A 371 26.26 -2.34 13.10
C ILE A 371 26.93 -1.14 13.80
N SER A 372 26.16 -0.32 14.52
CA SER A 372 26.66 0.95 15.08
C SER A 372 25.74 1.47 16.18
N ASP A 373 26.30 2.05 17.25
CA ASP A 373 25.52 2.74 18.29
C ASP A 373 25.04 4.14 17.84
N GLN A 374 25.41 4.57 16.64
CA GLN A 374 24.92 5.80 15.99
C GLN A 374 23.88 5.51 14.88
N VAL A 375 23.55 4.24 14.62
CA VAL A 375 22.80 3.79 13.42
C VAL A 375 21.47 4.51 13.17
N TYR A 376 20.77 4.94 14.21
CA TYR A 376 19.46 5.60 14.12
C TYR A 376 19.52 7.13 14.30
N LYS A 377 20.69 7.70 14.54
CA LYS A 377 20.80 9.11 14.93
C LYS A 377 20.75 10.08 13.75
N ARG A 378 21.26 9.69 12.58
CA ARG A 378 21.36 10.58 11.41
C ARG A 378 21.20 9.82 10.09
N HIS A 379 20.59 10.48 9.09
CA HIS A 379 20.33 9.96 7.74
C HIS A 379 19.30 8.82 7.71
N VAL A 380 18.36 8.83 8.65
CA VAL A 380 17.35 7.76 8.77
C VAL A 380 15.93 8.34 8.88
N TRP A 381 15.72 9.30 9.78
CA TRP A 381 14.39 9.85 10.05
C TRP A 381 14.25 11.34 9.68
N GLN A 382 15.37 12.06 9.51
CA GLN A 382 15.38 13.52 9.29
C GLN A 382 14.57 13.94 8.06
N SER A 383 14.69 13.18 6.96
CA SER A 383 14.00 13.42 5.69
C SER A 383 12.48 13.54 5.83
N VAL A 384 11.88 12.91 6.85
CA VAL A 384 10.44 13.03 7.14
C VAL A 384 10.05 14.48 7.46
N ILE A 385 10.81 15.15 8.33
CA ILE A 385 10.50 16.52 8.79
C ILE A 385 11.22 17.62 8.01
N GLU A 386 12.39 17.32 7.43
CA GLU A 386 13.17 18.28 6.65
C GLU A 386 12.83 18.27 5.15
N THR A 387 12.05 17.30 4.66
CA THR A 387 11.67 17.22 3.24
C THR A 387 10.24 16.73 3.00
N PHE A 388 9.85 15.53 3.44
CA PHE A 388 8.53 14.97 3.12
C PHE A 388 7.37 15.85 3.62
N LEU A 389 7.28 16.12 4.93
CA LEU A 389 6.22 16.98 5.46
C LEU A 389 6.26 18.39 4.87
N PRO A 390 7.42 19.07 4.72
CA PRO A 390 7.51 20.32 3.95
C PRO A 390 6.93 20.26 2.54
N VAL A 391 7.22 19.22 1.76
CA VAL A 391 6.74 19.06 0.37
C VAL A 391 5.24 18.75 0.28
N GLN A 392 4.63 18.28 1.37
CA GLN A 392 3.18 18.13 1.46
C GLN A 392 2.47 19.40 1.97
N MET A 393 3.17 20.47 2.38
CA MET A 393 2.52 21.63 3.02
C MET A 393 1.57 22.35 2.06
N CYS A 394 0.28 22.37 2.38
CA CYS A 394 -0.72 23.11 1.62
C CYS A 394 -0.66 24.61 1.99
N HIS A 395 -1.14 25.49 1.11
CA HIS A 395 -1.14 26.96 1.32
C HIS A 395 0.24 27.61 1.45
N MET A 396 1.30 26.92 1.00
CA MET A 396 2.69 27.33 1.19
C MET A 396 3.49 27.14 -0.09
N ARG A 397 4.41 28.06 -0.38
CA ARG A 397 5.49 27.84 -1.35
C ARG A 397 6.60 27.04 -0.70
N VAL A 398 7.13 26.03 -1.38
CA VAL A 398 8.15 25.12 -0.83
C VAL A 398 9.44 25.15 -1.65
N ASN A 399 10.50 25.75 -1.08
CA ASN A 399 11.80 25.94 -1.72
C ASN A 399 12.85 24.95 -1.17
N ASP A 400 13.57 24.25 -2.06
CA ASP A 400 14.80 23.50 -1.76
C ASP A 400 15.97 24.06 -2.59
N ARG A 401 16.64 25.09 -2.05
CA ARG A 401 17.81 25.77 -2.62
C ARG A 401 17.61 26.37 -4.02
N TYR A 402 17.63 25.54 -5.06
CA TYR A 402 17.39 25.91 -6.47
C TYR A 402 16.15 25.23 -7.06
N LYS A 403 15.59 24.21 -6.37
CA LYS A 403 14.31 23.60 -6.70
C LYS A 403 13.19 24.33 -5.98
N VAL A 404 12.07 24.48 -6.67
CA VAL A 404 10.75 24.73 -6.06
C VAL A 404 10.01 23.40 -6.16
N TRP A 405 9.42 22.93 -5.07
CA TRP A 405 8.63 21.70 -5.09
C TRP A 405 7.20 21.96 -5.59
N HIS A 406 6.62 23.07 -5.13
CA HIS A 406 5.44 23.71 -5.68
C HIS A 406 5.42 25.19 -5.21
N ASP A 407 4.69 26.04 -5.92
CA ASP A 407 4.39 27.39 -5.44
C ASP A 407 3.30 27.38 -4.35
N ALA A 408 2.97 28.55 -3.80
CA ALA A 408 1.87 28.67 -2.85
C ALA A 408 0.54 28.33 -3.53
N CYS A 409 -0.03 27.19 -3.14
CA CYS A 409 -1.23 26.60 -3.74
C CYS A 409 -2.49 26.74 -2.87
N HIS A 410 -3.66 26.67 -3.50
CA HIS A 410 -4.99 26.65 -2.85
C HIS A 410 -5.28 27.88 -1.98
N LEU A 411 -4.76 29.06 -2.35
CA LEU A 411 -4.95 30.32 -1.64
C LEU A 411 -6.40 30.83 -1.66
N ASP A 412 -7.24 30.24 -2.49
CA ASP A 412 -8.68 30.40 -2.64
C ASP A 412 -9.52 29.51 -1.69
N ASP A 413 -8.90 28.62 -0.91
CA ASP A 413 -9.58 27.70 -0.01
C ASP A 413 -10.52 28.41 1.00
N ALA A 414 -11.81 28.02 1.09
CA ALA A 414 -12.51 27.04 0.26
C ALA A 414 -14.01 27.36 0.21
N ARG A 415 -14.76 26.76 -0.72
CA ARG A 415 -16.22 26.94 -0.81
C ARG A 415 -16.97 25.80 -0.15
N MET A 416 -18.15 26.07 0.42
CA MET A 416 -18.96 25.04 1.05
C MET A 416 -19.49 24.04 0.01
N ALA A 417 -19.30 22.74 0.25
CA ALA A 417 -19.69 21.68 -0.68
C ALA A 417 -21.20 21.70 -1.06
N PRO A 418 -21.57 21.18 -2.26
CA PRO A 418 -22.97 20.93 -2.64
C PRO A 418 -23.72 20.03 -1.64
N LEU A 419 -25.05 20.02 -1.66
CA LEU A 419 -25.88 19.15 -0.80
C LEU A 419 -26.27 17.84 -1.51
N ASN A 420 -26.50 16.79 -0.72
CA ASN A 420 -26.91 15.46 -1.18
C ASN A 420 -25.98 14.86 -2.26
N HIS A 421 -24.68 15.12 -2.14
CA HIS A 421 -23.67 14.80 -3.15
C HIS A 421 -22.79 13.65 -2.67
N ASN A 422 -22.62 12.62 -3.49
CA ASN A 422 -21.60 11.59 -3.33
C ASN A 422 -20.47 11.95 -4.30
N HIS A 423 -19.42 12.56 -3.79
CA HIS A 423 -18.24 12.95 -4.55
C HIS A 423 -17.30 11.74 -4.73
N PHE A 424 -16.18 11.94 -5.43
CA PHE A 424 -15.10 10.95 -5.47
C PHE A 424 -14.32 10.93 -4.14
N ASP A 425 -13.46 9.92 -4.00
CA ASP A 425 -12.56 9.72 -2.87
C ASP A 425 -13.24 9.65 -1.47
N GLY A 426 -14.50 9.20 -1.45
CA GLY A 426 -15.27 8.98 -0.21
C GLY A 426 -15.83 10.23 0.44
N TYR A 427 -15.82 11.38 -0.24
CA TYR A 427 -16.47 12.61 0.22
C TYR A 427 -17.98 12.57 -0.03
N ILE A 428 -18.77 12.83 1.02
CA ILE A 428 -20.23 12.79 0.96
C ILE A 428 -20.81 13.97 1.75
N SER A 429 -21.83 14.62 1.20
CA SER A 429 -22.61 15.66 1.86
C SER A 429 -24.08 15.28 2.04
N GLY A 430 -24.66 15.70 3.17
CA GLY A 430 -26.07 15.46 3.49
C GLY A 430 -27.02 16.54 2.95
N PRO A 431 -28.27 16.59 3.46
CA PRO A 431 -29.26 17.60 3.08
C PRO A 431 -29.04 18.98 3.71
N SER A 432 -27.92 19.19 4.41
CA SER A 432 -27.54 20.45 5.04
C SER A 432 -26.01 20.59 5.06
N THR A 433 -25.51 21.82 4.98
CA THR A 433 -24.09 22.16 5.16
C THR A 433 -23.66 22.09 6.63
N LEU A 434 -24.59 21.86 7.56
CA LEU A 434 -24.37 21.77 9.00
C LEU A 434 -23.67 23.00 9.63
N THR A 435 -23.63 24.12 8.91
CA THR A 435 -22.99 25.39 9.28
C THR A 435 -23.90 26.56 8.88
N LYS A 436 -23.42 27.79 9.07
CA LYS A 436 -24.08 29.03 8.62
C LYS A 436 -23.94 29.32 7.11
N TYR A 437 -23.02 28.62 6.43
CA TYR A 437 -22.69 28.88 5.02
C TYR A 437 -23.62 28.12 4.07
N ALA A 438 -24.04 28.78 2.99
CA ALA A 438 -24.81 28.17 1.92
C ALA A 438 -23.90 27.34 0.97
N PRO A 439 -24.43 26.34 0.26
CA PRO A 439 -23.65 25.59 -0.75
C PRO A 439 -23.08 26.53 -1.82
N GLY A 440 -21.80 26.39 -2.13
CA GLY A 440 -21.06 27.26 -3.04
C GLY A 440 -20.59 28.59 -2.45
N GLU A 441 -20.97 28.93 -1.22
CA GLU A 441 -20.47 30.13 -0.52
C GLU A 441 -19.01 29.92 -0.08
N HIS A 442 -18.15 30.94 -0.27
CA HIS A 442 -16.77 30.90 0.22
C HIS A 442 -16.74 30.98 1.76
N VAL A 443 -16.00 30.05 2.37
CA VAL A 443 -15.71 30.02 3.79
C VAL A 443 -14.36 30.69 4.04
N PRO A 444 -14.32 31.86 4.69
CA PRO A 444 -13.09 32.62 4.88
C PRO A 444 -12.12 31.94 5.85
N ASN A 445 -10.83 32.22 5.63
CA ASN A 445 -9.71 31.77 6.47
C ASN A 445 -9.51 30.25 6.52
N LEU A 446 -9.85 29.49 5.46
CA LEU A 446 -9.49 28.07 5.35
C LEU A 446 -8.14 27.85 4.65
N ALA A 447 -7.71 28.78 3.79
CA ALA A 447 -6.40 28.81 3.16
C ALA A 447 -5.22 29.06 4.13
N VAL A 448 -5.08 28.23 5.18
CA VAL A 448 -4.02 28.31 6.20
C VAL A 448 -3.70 26.94 6.78
N GLY A 449 -2.41 26.59 6.83
CA GLY A 449 -1.94 25.35 7.45
C GLY A 449 -2.31 24.08 6.68
N GLY A 450 -1.98 22.93 7.27
CA GLY A 450 -2.34 21.61 6.76
C GLY A 450 -1.43 21.08 5.65
N TRP A 451 -1.55 19.78 5.38
CA TRP A 451 -0.78 19.08 4.36
C TRP A 451 -1.71 18.34 3.41
N HIS A 452 -1.28 18.20 2.16
CA HIS A 452 -1.82 17.26 1.18
C HIS A 452 -1.78 15.84 1.77
N ASP A 453 -2.93 15.14 1.77
CA ASP A 453 -3.10 13.90 2.54
C ASP A 453 -2.19 12.77 2.05
N ALA A 454 -2.14 12.58 0.73
CA ALA A 454 -1.46 11.46 0.11
C ALA A 454 -0.70 11.84 -1.18
N GLY A 455 -0.85 11.06 -2.26
CA GLY A 455 -0.29 11.36 -3.58
C GLY A 455 -1.13 12.34 -4.41
N ASP A 456 -2.32 12.68 -3.94
CA ASP A 456 -3.20 13.73 -4.45
C ASP A 456 -3.02 15.05 -3.66
N TYR A 457 -3.98 15.96 -3.74
CA TYR A 457 -3.92 17.28 -3.11
C TYR A 457 -5.05 17.56 -2.11
N ASP A 458 -5.88 16.58 -1.73
CA ASP A 458 -6.92 16.79 -0.72
C ASP A 458 -6.34 17.05 0.69
N MET A 459 -7.20 17.47 1.62
CA MET A 459 -6.83 17.58 3.04
C MET A 459 -7.89 16.95 3.94
N ARG A 460 -7.51 16.01 4.81
CA ARG A 460 -8.44 15.29 5.71
C ARG A 460 -8.21 15.60 7.18
N VAL A 461 -9.26 15.96 7.91
CA VAL A 461 -9.11 16.38 9.31
C VAL A 461 -8.60 15.25 10.22
N GLU A 462 -8.91 13.97 9.93
CA GLU A 462 -8.37 12.84 10.69
C GLU A 462 -6.86 12.69 10.52
N SER A 463 -6.34 12.75 9.29
CA SER A 463 -4.92 12.57 9.01
C SER A 463 -4.11 13.76 9.50
N LEU A 464 -4.59 14.99 9.28
CA LEU A 464 -3.98 16.20 9.85
C LEU A 464 -3.90 16.11 11.38
N ALA A 465 -4.95 15.58 12.04
CA ALA A 465 -4.99 15.41 13.47
C ALA A 465 -4.04 14.32 13.96
N ASP A 466 -4.00 13.15 13.31
CA ASP A 466 -3.07 12.08 13.69
C ASP A 466 -1.60 12.45 13.41
N GLU A 467 -1.33 13.25 12.38
CA GLU A 467 0.01 13.77 12.07
C GLU A 467 0.49 14.71 13.19
N ILE A 468 -0.28 15.74 13.57
CA ILE A 468 0.11 16.59 14.70
C ILE A 468 0.19 15.81 16.02
N ARG A 469 -0.58 14.73 16.18
CA ARG A 469 -0.52 13.86 17.37
C ARG A 469 0.81 13.11 17.41
N ILE A 470 1.21 12.39 16.36
CA ILE A 470 2.44 11.60 16.38
C ILE A 470 3.69 12.47 16.48
N LEU A 471 3.71 13.62 15.78
CA LEU A 471 4.77 14.63 15.89
C LEU A 471 4.88 15.18 17.32
N SER A 472 3.76 15.56 17.92
CA SER A 472 3.73 16.04 19.30
C SER A 472 4.19 14.96 20.30
N LEU A 473 3.82 13.70 20.09
CA LEU A 473 4.28 12.58 20.91
C LEU A 473 5.79 12.32 20.75
N ALA A 474 6.33 12.37 19.53
CA ALA A 474 7.77 12.25 19.29
C ALA A 474 8.57 13.36 20.03
N PHE A 475 8.06 14.60 19.99
CA PHE A 475 8.63 15.70 20.75
C PHE A 475 8.49 15.51 22.28
N GLU A 476 7.34 15.03 22.76
CA GLU A 476 7.11 14.75 24.18
C GLU A 476 8.03 13.66 24.73
N GLU A 477 8.16 12.54 24.04
CA GLU A 477 8.86 11.33 24.51
C GLU A 477 10.38 11.45 24.33
N PHE A 478 10.86 11.97 23.19
CA PHE A 478 12.28 11.92 22.83
C PHE A 478 13.03 13.24 22.96
N LYS A 479 12.32 14.37 23.16
CA LYS A 479 12.91 15.72 23.31
C LYS A 479 13.86 16.08 22.16
N VAL A 480 13.48 15.70 20.94
CA VAL A 480 14.26 15.93 19.72
C VAL A 480 14.62 17.41 19.59
N LYS A 481 15.91 17.70 19.41
CA LYS A 481 16.43 19.03 19.10
C LYS A 481 16.95 19.01 17.67
N TYR A 482 16.10 19.42 16.74
CA TYR A 482 16.40 19.46 15.32
C TYR A 482 15.81 20.73 14.71
N ASP A 483 16.59 21.34 13.84
CA ASP A 483 16.37 22.64 13.21
C ASP A 483 17.16 22.59 11.89
N ASN A 484 16.46 22.42 10.78
CA ASN A 484 17.01 22.42 9.43
C ASN A 484 16.04 22.97 8.38
N THR A 485 14.81 23.37 8.75
CA THR A 485 13.83 23.94 7.83
C THR A 485 13.18 25.19 8.43
N SER A 486 13.10 26.28 7.67
CA SER A 486 12.41 27.49 8.11
C SER A 486 10.96 27.45 7.65
N ILE A 487 9.99 27.67 8.53
CA ILE A 487 8.57 27.81 8.17
C ILE A 487 8.06 29.19 8.58
N ASP A 488 7.71 30.02 7.60
CA ASP A 488 7.05 31.31 7.80
C ASP A 488 5.58 31.24 7.38
N GLN A 489 4.71 31.03 8.38
CA GLN A 489 3.25 30.96 8.21
C GLN A 489 2.62 32.27 7.70
N LYS A 490 3.32 33.41 7.81
CA LYS A 490 2.82 34.74 7.40
C LYS A 490 3.22 35.06 5.96
N LEU A 491 4.45 34.75 5.57
CA LEU A 491 4.91 34.86 4.18
C LEU A 491 4.42 33.70 3.31
N LYS A 492 3.92 32.62 3.92
CA LYS A 492 3.52 31.38 3.26
C LYS A 492 4.68 30.71 2.52
N ILE A 493 5.86 30.65 3.16
CA ILE A 493 7.08 30.07 2.57
C ILE A 493 7.70 29.06 3.54
N ALA A 494 8.08 27.89 3.00
CA ALA A 494 8.95 26.92 3.64
C ALA A 494 10.30 26.86 2.90
N GLU A 495 11.41 26.98 3.63
CA GLU A 495 12.78 26.90 3.12
C GLU A 495 13.47 25.65 3.69
N LEU A 496 13.66 24.64 2.86
CA LEU A 496 14.31 23.39 3.23
C LEU A 496 15.83 23.57 3.34
N HIS A 497 16.45 22.88 4.30
CA HIS A 497 17.88 22.98 4.60
C HIS A 497 18.35 24.40 4.96
N ARG A 498 17.46 25.15 5.63
CA ARG A 498 17.66 26.49 6.21
C ARG A 498 17.17 26.50 7.66
N PRO A 499 18.05 26.40 8.66
CA PRO A 499 17.65 26.51 10.05
C PRO A 499 17.27 27.96 10.41
N ASP A 500 16.29 28.14 11.29
CA ASP A 500 15.82 29.46 11.76
C ASP A 500 15.86 29.64 13.29
N GLY A 501 16.36 28.64 14.02
CA GLY A 501 16.43 28.62 15.48
C GLY A 501 15.18 28.02 16.15
N LYS A 502 14.15 27.63 15.40
CA LYS A 502 12.96 26.93 15.92
C LYS A 502 13.14 25.42 15.80
N ASN A 503 12.28 24.67 16.49
CA ASN A 503 12.28 23.21 16.41
C ASN A 503 11.39 22.75 15.25
N ASP A 504 11.94 22.05 14.27
CA ASP A 504 11.22 21.61 13.06
C ASP A 504 9.93 20.84 13.39
N ILE A 505 9.94 19.97 14.41
CA ILE A 505 8.74 19.22 14.82
C ILE A 505 7.65 20.17 15.34
N LEU A 506 8.02 21.21 16.11
CA LEU A 506 7.05 22.20 16.60
C LEU A 506 6.52 23.10 15.47
N GLN A 507 7.36 23.45 14.49
CA GLN A 507 6.91 24.19 13.30
C GLN A 507 5.89 23.39 12.48
N GLN A 508 6.10 22.08 12.32
CA GLN A 508 5.13 21.19 11.66
C GLN A 508 3.85 21.03 12.50
N VAL A 509 3.94 20.80 13.81
CA VAL A 509 2.75 20.73 14.69
C VAL A 509 1.93 22.02 14.65
N GLU A 510 2.58 23.19 14.59
CA GLU A 510 1.91 24.48 14.39
C GLU A 510 1.18 24.53 13.04
N HIS A 511 1.83 24.15 11.95
CA HIS A 511 1.26 24.19 10.61
C HIS A 511 -0.03 23.33 10.49
N GLY A 512 -0.01 22.10 10.98
CA GLY A 512 -1.20 21.23 10.99
C GLY A 512 -2.30 21.74 11.93
N ALA A 513 -1.93 22.23 13.12
CA ALA A 513 -2.90 22.73 14.09
C ALA A 513 -3.60 24.03 13.63
N LEU A 514 -2.93 24.89 12.85
CA LEU A 514 -3.52 26.09 12.27
C LEU A 514 -4.75 25.78 11.42
N SER A 515 -4.68 24.78 10.53
CA SER A 515 -5.79 24.38 9.65
C SER A 515 -7.01 23.90 10.45
N ILE A 516 -6.80 22.96 11.39
CA ILE A 516 -7.89 22.40 12.22
C ILE A 516 -8.55 23.49 13.08
N VAL A 517 -7.76 24.37 13.71
CA VAL A 517 -8.26 25.45 14.56
C VAL A 517 -8.99 26.52 13.74
N ALA A 518 -8.47 26.88 12.57
CA ALA A 518 -9.13 27.83 11.67
C ALA A 518 -10.45 27.27 11.15
N GLY A 519 -10.47 26.02 10.67
CA GLY A 519 -11.68 25.34 10.24
C GLY A 519 -12.76 25.32 11.33
N TYR A 520 -12.41 24.86 12.54
CA TYR A 520 -13.36 24.81 13.66
C TYR A 520 -13.95 26.18 14.01
N ARG A 521 -13.12 27.24 14.03
CA ARG A 521 -13.57 28.59 14.42
C ARG A 521 -14.43 29.28 13.36
N ASN A 522 -14.20 29.03 12.07
CA ASN A 522 -15.00 29.65 11.01
C ASN A 522 -16.33 28.89 10.79
N LEU A 523 -16.30 27.56 10.80
CA LEU A 523 -17.47 26.69 10.57
C LEU A 523 -18.33 26.47 11.83
N GLY A 524 -17.77 26.62 13.02
CA GLY A 524 -18.39 26.23 14.30
C GLY A 524 -18.37 24.71 14.57
N ARG A 525 -17.66 23.95 13.74
CA ARG A 525 -17.50 22.49 13.79
C ARG A 525 -16.26 22.06 13.03
N LEU A 526 -15.84 20.81 13.18
CA LEU A 526 -14.82 20.23 12.30
C LEU A 526 -15.37 20.09 10.86
N TYR A 527 -14.54 20.41 9.88
CA TYR A 527 -14.72 19.95 8.50
C TYR A 527 -14.40 18.45 8.41
N ARG A 528 -14.93 17.79 7.37
CA ARG A 528 -14.59 16.40 6.99
C ARG A 528 -13.22 16.40 6.30
N GLY A 529 -13.07 17.28 5.32
CA GLY A 529 -11.89 17.48 4.50
C GLY A 529 -12.16 18.57 3.45
N ILE A 530 -11.15 18.89 2.65
CA ILE A 530 -11.23 19.87 1.56
C ILE A 530 -10.68 19.23 0.28
N ILE A 531 -11.47 19.27 -0.80
CA ILE A 531 -11.16 18.59 -2.07
C ILE A 531 -11.79 19.32 -3.27
N GLU A 532 -11.06 19.34 -4.38
CA GLU A 532 -11.40 19.92 -5.67
C GLU A 532 -12.74 19.45 -6.27
N PRO A 533 -13.44 20.31 -7.04
CA PRO A 533 -14.74 19.98 -7.63
C PRO A 533 -14.71 18.98 -8.79
N SER A 534 -13.55 18.71 -9.41
CA SER A 534 -13.47 17.92 -10.65
C SER A 534 -12.37 16.87 -10.69
N LEU A 535 -12.63 15.75 -11.39
CA LEU A 535 -11.62 14.71 -11.62
C LEU A 535 -10.41 15.21 -12.42
N ARG A 536 -10.56 16.24 -13.26
CA ARG A 536 -9.45 16.86 -14.01
C ARG A 536 -8.42 17.50 -13.07
N GLN A 537 -8.88 18.10 -11.98
CA GLN A 537 -8.03 18.63 -10.93
C GLN A 537 -7.45 17.50 -10.07
N TYR A 538 -8.25 16.49 -9.73
CA TYR A 538 -7.83 15.37 -8.89
C TYR A 538 -6.77 14.46 -9.55
N THR A 539 -6.77 14.35 -10.89
CA THR A 539 -5.73 13.62 -11.62
C THR A 539 -4.52 14.49 -12.01
N LEU A 540 -4.38 15.70 -11.48
CA LEU A 540 -3.24 16.57 -11.74
C LEU A 540 -1.93 15.95 -11.22
N LEU A 541 -0.86 16.09 -12.00
CA LEU A 541 0.50 15.69 -11.66
C LEU A 541 1.42 16.91 -11.87
N GLY A 542 2.31 17.20 -10.92
CA GLY A 542 3.27 18.32 -11.04
C GLY A 542 2.97 19.50 -10.12
N GLU A 543 2.80 20.70 -10.69
CA GLU A 543 2.71 21.96 -9.93
C GLU A 543 1.33 22.12 -9.26
N ALA A 544 1.30 22.04 -7.92
CA ALA A 544 0.08 22.12 -7.13
C ALA A 544 -0.65 23.46 -7.29
N SER A 545 0.08 24.57 -7.46
CA SER A 545 -0.50 25.92 -7.66
C SER A 545 -1.13 26.13 -9.05
N THR A 546 -1.34 25.06 -9.82
CA THR A 546 -2.09 25.08 -11.08
C THR A 546 -3.41 24.30 -10.98
N GLN A 547 -3.77 23.81 -9.80
CA GLN A 547 -5.04 23.13 -9.56
C GLN A 547 -6.23 24.10 -9.48
N THR A 548 -6.02 25.36 -9.08
CA THR A 548 -7.01 26.45 -9.11
C THR A 548 -6.37 27.70 -9.74
N ASP A 549 -7.13 28.78 -9.93
CA ASP A 549 -6.57 30.08 -10.34
C ASP A 549 -6.03 30.92 -9.17
N GLU A 550 -6.05 30.36 -7.95
CA GLU A 550 -5.63 30.96 -6.68
C GLU A 550 -6.47 32.20 -6.26
N VAL A 551 -7.65 32.40 -6.86
CA VAL A 551 -8.57 33.52 -6.59
C VAL A 551 -9.97 33.03 -6.27
N VAL A 552 -10.44 33.31 -5.04
CA VAL A 552 -11.80 33.01 -4.56
C VAL A 552 -12.87 33.38 -5.60
N PHE A 553 -13.67 32.39 -6.02
CA PHE A 553 -14.67 32.56 -7.06
C PHE A 553 -15.82 33.46 -6.61
N ASP A 554 -16.02 34.55 -7.35
CA ASP A 554 -17.13 35.47 -7.17
C ASP A 554 -18.21 35.26 -8.23
N ALA A 555 -19.26 34.52 -7.85
CA ALA A 555 -20.41 34.24 -8.71
C ALA A 555 -21.13 35.51 -9.24
N ALA A 556 -20.99 36.67 -8.60
CA ALA A 556 -21.57 37.93 -9.06
C ALA A 556 -20.69 38.65 -10.11
N LYS A 557 -19.43 38.24 -10.27
CA LYS A 557 -18.48 38.75 -11.28
C LYS A 557 -18.10 37.71 -12.35
N ALA A 558 -18.55 36.47 -12.20
CA ALA A 558 -18.22 35.37 -13.09
C ALA A 558 -18.69 35.64 -14.55
N PRO A 559 -17.87 35.32 -15.56
CA PRO A 559 -18.27 35.50 -16.96
C PRO A 559 -19.32 34.46 -17.38
N ASN A 560 -20.01 34.74 -18.49
CA ASN A 560 -21.02 33.85 -19.06
C ASN A 560 -20.70 33.61 -20.55
N PRO A 561 -20.40 32.37 -20.99
CA PRO A 561 -20.33 31.14 -20.19
C PRO A 561 -19.19 31.19 -19.16
N LEU A 562 -19.28 30.33 -18.15
CA LEU A 562 -18.20 30.11 -17.19
C LEU A 562 -16.94 29.58 -17.92
N PRO A 563 -15.73 29.93 -17.46
CA PRO A 563 -14.50 29.37 -18.01
C PRO A 563 -14.36 27.88 -17.65
N GLU A 564 -13.48 27.18 -18.36
CA GLU A 564 -13.08 25.83 -17.98
C GLU A 564 -12.34 25.85 -16.63
N ILE A 565 -12.51 24.80 -15.83
CA ILE A 565 -11.84 24.63 -14.53
C ILE A 565 -10.30 24.72 -14.69
N GLY A 566 -9.63 25.47 -13.81
CA GLY A 566 -8.20 25.81 -13.93
C GLY A 566 -7.93 27.01 -14.85
N GLN A 567 -8.97 27.73 -15.29
CA GLN A 567 -8.84 28.99 -16.02
C GLN A 567 -9.34 30.15 -15.14
N LYS A 568 -8.76 31.33 -15.35
CA LYS A 568 -9.08 32.52 -14.55
C LYS A 568 -10.58 32.82 -14.47
N GLY A 569 -11.12 32.88 -13.26
CA GLY A 569 -12.54 33.13 -12.98
C GLY A 569 -13.46 31.93 -13.17
N ALA A 570 -12.89 30.72 -13.27
CA ALA A 570 -13.62 29.47 -13.16
C ALA A 570 -14.10 29.23 -11.72
N PRO A 571 -15.16 28.42 -11.51
CA PRO A 571 -15.54 27.97 -10.19
C PRO A 571 -14.67 26.77 -9.77
N ASP A 572 -13.35 26.93 -9.72
CA ASP A 572 -12.40 25.84 -9.48
C ASP A 572 -11.94 25.66 -8.03
N ASP A 573 -12.25 26.62 -7.14
CA ASP A 573 -11.95 26.55 -5.70
C ASP A 573 -12.47 25.25 -5.07
N ARG A 574 -11.62 24.63 -4.26
CA ARG A 574 -11.92 23.38 -3.57
C ARG A 574 -13.14 23.50 -2.66
N TRP A 575 -13.78 22.36 -2.42
CA TRP A 575 -14.96 22.24 -1.60
C TRP A 575 -14.62 21.74 -0.20
N VAL A 576 -14.99 22.52 0.83
CA VAL A 576 -14.99 22.06 2.22
C VAL A 576 -16.25 21.25 2.50
N PHE A 577 -16.06 20.00 2.93
CA PHE A 577 -17.13 19.11 3.36
C PHE A 577 -17.28 19.14 4.88
N THR A 578 -18.46 18.77 5.38
CA THR A 578 -18.78 18.66 6.81
C THR A 578 -19.65 17.44 7.07
N GLU A 579 -19.56 16.86 8.25
CA GLU A 579 -20.29 15.63 8.61
C GLU A 579 -20.68 15.59 10.09
N GLU A 580 -21.61 14.72 10.45
CA GLU A 580 -21.88 14.34 11.85
C GLU A 580 -21.19 13.02 12.20
N ASN A 581 -19.92 13.08 12.63
CA ASN A 581 -19.15 11.90 13.02
C ASN A 581 -18.57 12.01 14.44
N PRO A 582 -19.27 11.50 15.47
CA PRO A 582 -18.80 11.52 16.86
C PRO A 582 -17.46 10.81 17.09
N GLY A 583 -17.14 9.78 16.30
CA GLY A 583 -15.87 9.07 16.43
C GLY A 583 -14.69 9.96 16.02
N ARG A 584 -14.81 10.61 14.86
CA ARG A 584 -13.80 11.56 14.36
C ARG A 584 -13.70 12.81 15.23
N GLU A 585 -14.82 13.32 15.75
CA GLU A 585 -14.81 14.43 16.72
C GLU A 585 -13.98 14.09 17.97
N LEU A 586 -14.15 12.90 18.56
CA LEU A 586 -13.38 12.48 19.73
C LEU A 586 -11.91 12.14 19.40
N GLN A 587 -11.63 11.60 18.20
CA GLN A 587 -10.27 11.39 17.69
C GLN A 587 -9.52 12.72 17.60
N VAL A 588 -10.05 13.69 16.86
CA VAL A 588 -9.43 15.02 16.68
C VAL A 588 -9.29 15.75 18.02
N ALA A 589 -10.28 15.64 18.92
CA ALA A 589 -10.16 16.16 20.28
C ALA A 589 -8.97 15.58 21.05
N SER A 590 -8.71 14.26 20.93
CA SER A 590 -7.54 13.64 21.56
C SER A 590 -6.23 14.20 20.99
N CYS A 591 -6.15 14.39 19.67
CA CYS A 591 -4.98 14.92 18.99
C CYS A 591 -4.67 16.38 19.38
N LEU A 592 -5.70 17.24 19.38
CA LEU A 592 -5.57 18.64 19.80
C LEU A 592 -5.17 18.77 21.29
N ALA A 593 -5.62 17.84 22.14
CA ALA A 593 -5.17 17.79 23.54
C ALA A 593 -3.67 17.49 23.67
N VAL A 594 -3.08 16.67 22.78
CA VAL A 594 -1.62 16.45 22.70
C VAL A 594 -0.92 17.68 22.14
N ALA A 595 -1.39 18.20 20.99
CA ALA A 595 -0.77 19.34 20.30
C ALA A 595 -0.68 20.58 21.20
N SER A 596 -1.70 20.83 22.04
CA SER A 596 -1.67 21.88 23.06
C SER A 596 -0.44 21.78 23.99
N ARG A 597 -0.06 20.57 24.43
CA ARG A 597 1.08 20.37 25.33
C ARG A 597 2.42 20.61 24.62
N ALA A 598 2.54 20.19 23.36
CA ALA A 598 3.75 20.42 22.57
C ALA A 598 3.93 21.90 22.18
N LEU A 599 2.85 22.59 21.81
CA LEU A 599 2.86 24.00 21.42
C LEU A 599 3.03 24.97 22.59
N LYS A 600 2.89 24.53 23.84
CA LYS A 600 3.00 25.39 25.03
C LYS A 600 4.43 25.94 25.18
N GLY A 601 4.56 27.26 25.28
CA GLY A 601 5.84 27.97 25.28
C GLY A 601 6.48 28.13 23.90
N TYR A 602 5.82 27.67 22.83
CA TYR A 602 6.20 27.89 21.43
C TYR A 602 5.17 28.79 20.73
N ASN A 603 3.89 28.39 20.75
CA ASN A 603 2.75 29.22 20.34
C ASN A 603 1.60 29.06 21.35
N ASP A 604 1.62 29.88 22.41
CA ASP A 604 0.66 29.78 23.52
C ASP A 604 -0.80 30.08 23.13
N SER A 605 -1.02 30.89 22.10
CA SER A 605 -2.39 31.18 21.60
C SER A 605 -2.97 29.96 20.89
N LEU A 606 -2.22 29.35 19.97
CA LEU A 606 -2.64 28.14 19.28
C LEU A 606 -2.77 26.96 20.25
N SER A 607 -1.82 26.82 21.19
CA SER A 607 -1.87 25.85 22.30
C SER A 607 -3.17 25.98 23.12
N THR A 608 -3.60 27.20 23.43
CA THR A 608 -4.84 27.48 24.16
C THR A 608 -6.07 27.10 23.34
N HIS A 609 -6.12 27.47 22.06
CA HIS A 609 -7.25 27.13 21.18
C HIS A 609 -7.39 25.61 20.98
N CYS A 610 -6.28 24.88 20.81
CA CYS A 610 -6.29 23.42 20.69
C CYS A 610 -6.92 22.76 21.93
N LEU A 611 -6.55 23.21 23.14
CA LEU A 611 -7.12 22.67 24.37
C LEU A 611 -8.61 23.00 24.53
N GLN A 612 -9.01 24.24 24.22
CA GLN A 612 -10.41 24.67 24.29
C GLN A 612 -11.29 23.81 23.37
N ILE A 613 -10.90 23.64 22.11
CA ILE A 613 -11.64 22.82 21.13
C ILE A 613 -11.70 21.36 21.59
N ALA A 614 -10.60 20.80 22.11
CA ALA A 614 -10.58 19.44 22.64
C ALA A 614 -11.55 19.24 23.83
N GLN A 615 -11.68 20.25 24.71
CA GLN A 615 -12.62 20.23 25.83
C GLN A 615 -14.08 20.41 25.36
N GLU A 616 -14.33 21.32 24.42
CA GLU A 616 -15.66 21.52 23.82
C GLU A 616 -16.16 20.26 23.12
N LEU A 617 -15.32 19.64 22.27
CA LEU A 617 -15.63 18.38 21.60
C LEU A 617 -15.93 17.27 22.63
N TRP A 618 -15.10 17.14 23.66
CA TRP A 618 -15.37 16.21 24.76
C TRP A 618 -16.74 16.45 25.42
N ASP A 619 -17.10 17.70 25.75
CA ASP A 619 -18.33 18.01 26.47
C ASP A 619 -19.58 17.99 25.55
N ARG A 620 -19.46 18.26 24.23
CA ARG A 620 -20.60 18.35 23.28
C ARG A 620 -20.89 17.08 22.45
N THR A 621 -19.86 16.30 22.11
CA THR A 621 -20.00 15.16 21.19
C THR A 621 -20.81 14.03 21.83
N LYS A 622 -21.70 13.41 21.03
CA LYS A 622 -22.56 12.29 21.48
C LYS A 622 -22.20 11.01 20.75
N GLU A 623 -21.35 10.20 21.38
CA GLU A 623 -20.89 8.93 20.86
C GLU A 623 -21.94 7.82 20.95
N LYS A 624 -21.84 6.83 20.06
CA LYS A 624 -22.60 5.56 20.16
C LYS A 624 -21.83 4.49 20.96
N ASP A 625 -20.50 4.50 20.85
CA ASP A 625 -19.60 3.63 21.59
C ASP A 625 -18.74 4.46 22.55
N LYS A 626 -18.94 4.27 23.86
CA LYS A 626 -18.17 4.94 24.91
C LYS A 626 -16.67 4.70 24.80
N MET A 627 -16.21 3.61 24.17
CA MET A 627 -14.77 3.35 24.02
C MET A 627 -14.07 4.39 23.13
N GLN A 628 -14.81 5.10 22.27
CA GLN A 628 -14.28 6.24 21.49
C GLN A 628 -13.77 7.38 22.38
N ARG A 629 -14.27 7.50 23.62
CA ARG A 629 -13.81 8.51 24.60
C ARG A 629 -12.49 8.19 25.28
N VAL A 630 -11.97 6.95 25.19
CA VAL A 630 -10.79 6.56 26.00
C VAL A 630 -9.56 7.40 25.65
N ASN A 631 -9.30 7.64 24.36
CA ASN A 631 -8.12 8.38 23.92
C ASN A 631 -8.18 9.84 24.37
N VAL A 632 -9.30 10.52 24.12
CA VAL A 632 -9.50 11.92 24.51
C VAL A 632 -9.57 12.09 26.04
N ALA A 633 -10.15 11.14 26.79
CA ALA A 633 -10.09 11.15 28.25
C ALA A 633 -8.65 11.05 28.77
N ALA A 634 -7.85 10.16 28.19
CA ALA A 634 -6.45 9.98 28.57
C ALA A 634 -5.62 11.24 28.26
N GLU A 635 -5.75 11.79 27.06
CA GLU A 635 -4.96 12.96 26.65
C GLU A 635 -5.43 14.26 27.33
N LEU A 636 -6.74 14.46 27.56
CA LEU A 636 -7.22 15.58 28.38
C LEU A 636 -6.83 15.44 29.86
N LEU A 637 -6.77 14.23 30.42
CA LEU A 637 -6.21 14.01 31.76
C LEU A 637 -4.72 14.37 31.81
N LEU A 638 -3.96 14.01 30.78
CA LEU A 638 -2.53 14.36 30.67
C LEU A 638 -2.33 15.87 30.52
N SER A 639 -3.19 16.58 29.78
CA SER A 639 -3.07 18.03 29.55
C SER A 639 -3.60 18.90 30.70
N THR A 640 -4.72 18.53 31.32
CA THR A 640 -5.43 19.37 32.31
C THR A 640 -5.18 18.96 33.77
N LYS A 641 -4.86 17.67 34.01
CA LYS A 641 -4.89 17.02 35.33
C LYS A 641 -6.28 17.06 36.02
N ASP A 642 -7.35 17.39 35.31
CA ASP A 642 -8.71 17.41 35.85
C ASP A 642 -9.17 15.98 36.19
N LYS A 643 -9.73 15.83 37.40
CA LYS A 643 -10.26 14.57 37.90
C LYS A 643 -11.47 14.08 37.10
N LYS A 644 -12.20 14.93 36.37
CA LYS A 644 -13.38 14.48 35.58
C LYS A 644 -12.99 13.38 34.58
N TYR A 645 -11.84 13.51 33.94
CA TYR A 645 -11.32 12.53 32.99
C TYR A 645 -10.77 11.26 33.68
N ALA A 646 -10.09 11.41 34.83
CA ALA A 646 -9.61 10.28 35.63
C ALA A 646 -10.77 9.44 36.18
N ASN A 647 -11.83 10.10 36.68
CA ASN A 647 -13.04 9.44 37.16
C ASN A 647 -13.72 8.68 36.01
N TRP A 648 -13.88 9.30 34.84
CA TRP A 648 -14.46 8.62 33.67
C TRP A 648 -13.69 7.35 33.28
N LEU A 649 -12.34 7.39 33.29
CA LEU A 649 -11.52 6.19 33.03
C LEU A 649 -11.73 5.09 34.09
N VAL A 650 -11.87 5.46 35.37
CA VAL A 650 -12.15 4.51 36.46
C VAL A 650 -13.57 3.94 36.37
N ASP A 651 -14.57 4.76 36.09
CA ASP A 651 -15.98 4.34 35.99
C ASP A 651 -16.19 3.34 34.83
N ASN A 652 -15.38 3.44 33.76
CA ASN A 652 -15.42 2.53 32.60
C ASN A 652 -14.37 1.40 32.68
N THR A 653 -13.82 1.08 33.86
CA THR A 653 -12.75 0.06 34.06
C THR A 653 -13.01 -1.25 33.30
N GLN A 654 -14.22 -1.80 33.39
CA GLN A 654 -14.54 -3.13 32.86
C GLN A 654 -14.53 -3.16 31.32
N ASP A 655 -15.14 -2.16 30.68
CA ASP A 655 -15.16 -2.06 29.22
C ASP A 655 -13.77 -1.73 28.65
N ILE A 656 -12.99 -0.91 29.36
CA ILE A 656 -11.57 -0.64 29.03
C ILE A 656 -10.74 -1.93 29.12
N ALA A 657 -10.90 -2.72 30.18
CA ALA A 657 -10.20 -4.00 30.36
C ALA A 657 -10.62 -5.04 29.30
N LYS A 658 -11.89 -5.07 28.90
CA LYS A 658 -12.39 -5.92 27.81
C LYS A 658 -11.82 -5.53 26.44
N ASN A 659 -11.60 -4.24 26.21
CA ASN A 659 -11.07 -3.68 24.96
C ASN A 659 -9.56 -3.34 25.03
N ILE A 660 -8.82 -3.94 25.96
CA ILE A 660 -7.46 -3.51 26.33
C ILE A 660 -6.46 -3.50 25.16
N GLY A 661 -6.64 -4.35 24.15
CA GLY A 661 -5.80 -4.35 22.94
C GLY A 661 -5.91 -3.05 22.11
N ARG A 662 -6.99 -2.29 22.25
CA ARG A 662 -7.19 -0.99 21.59
C ARG A 662 -6.87 0.21 22.51
N THR A 663 -6.96 0.02 23.83
CA THR A 663 -6.90 1.11 24.82
C THR A 663 -5.64 1.12 25.69
N GLY A 664 -4.99 -0.04 25.86
CA GLY A 664 -3.93 -0.26 26.85
C GLY A 664 -2.68 0.60 26.63
N TRP A 665 -2.32 0.83 25.36
CA TRP A 665 -1.18 1.66 24.97
C TRP A 665 -1.38 3.13 25.32
N VAL A 666 -2.61 3.66 25.19
CA VAL A 666 -2.92 5.06 25.56
C VAL A 666 -3.01 5.23 27.07
N ILE A 667 -3.84 4.41 27.74
CA ILE A 667 -4.14 4.60 29.16
C ILE A 667 -2.93 4.37 30.07
N GLY A 668 -1.93 3.62 29.61
CA GLY A 668 -0.70 3.37 30.37
C GLY A 668 0.00 4.66 30.83
N ARG A 669 0.04 5.67 29.95
CA ARG A 669 0.59 7.02 30.23
C ARG A 669 -0.14 7.73 31.39
N THR A 670 -1.41 7.39 31.63
CA THR A 670 -2.26 8.01 32.67
C THR A 670 -2.11 7.39 34.06
N LEU A 671 -1.55 6.17 34.16
CA LEU A 671 -1.49 5.41 35.42
C LEU A 671 -0.80 6.15 36.58
N PRO A 672 0.23 7.00 36.39
CA PRO A 672 0.78 7.81 37.48
C PRO A 672 -0.22 8.80 38.10
N LEU A 673 -1.22 9.26 37.32
CA LEU A 673 -2.19 10.28 37.73
C LEU A 673 -3.43 9.68 38.43
N ILE A 674 -3.80 8.44 38.09
CA ILE A 674 -4.95 7.75 38.67
C ILE A 674 -4.57 7.08 39.99
N LYS A 675 -5.32 7.33 41.07
CA LYS A 675 -5.05 6.74 42.40
C LYS A 675 -5.81 5.45 42.70
N ASP A 676 -6.80 5.10 41.89
CA ASP A 676 -7.62 3.90 42.12
C ASP A 676 -6.80 2.61 41.93
N LYS A 677 -6.78 1.75 42.96
CA LYS A 677 -6.02 0.50 42.97
C LYS A 677 -6.72 -0.62 42.17
N LYS A 678 -8.06 -0.62 42.10
CA LYS A 678 -8.84 -1.63 41.36
C LYS A 678 -8.69 -1.42 39.85
N TYR A 679 -8.78 -0.17 39.39
CA TYR A 679 -8.49 0.21 38.00
C TYR A 679 -7.10 -0.26 37.58
N LYS A 680 -6.06 0.08 38.36
CA LYS A 680 -4.68 -0.34 38.10
C LYS A 680 -4.52 -1.87 38.02
N ALA A 681 -5.10 -2.60 38.97
CA ALA A 681 -5.04 -4.06 38.97
C ALA A 681 -5.77 -4.68 37.75
N ALA A 682 -6.95 -4.16 37.40
CA ALA A 682 -7.71 -4.62 36.25
C ALA A 682 -6.97 -4.34 34.92
N VAL A 683 -6.42 -3.14 34.74
CA VAL A 683 -5.60 -2.77 33.58
C VAL A 683 -4.37 -3.67 33.47
N LEU A 684 -3.60 -3.86 34.54
CA LEU A 684 -2.41 -4.73 34.52
C LEU A 684 -2.74 -6.18 34.17
N ALA A 685 -3.83 -6.73 34.72
CA ALA A 685 -4.28 -8.09 34.41
C ALA A 685 -4.74 -8.22 32.94
N ALA A 686 -5.45 -7.22 32.42
CA ALA A 686 -5.91 -7.18 31.03
C ALA A 686 -4.73 -7.05 30.05
N VAL A 687 -3.77 -6.15 30.33
CA VAL A 687 -2.53 -5.97 29.54
C VAL A 687 -1.70 -7.26 29.51
N ALA A 688 -1.56 -7.95 30.64
CA ALA A 688 -0.87 -9.24 30.71
C ALA A 688 -1.57 -10.36 29.90
N ASN A 689 -2.89 -10.31 29.76
CA ASN A 689 -3.62 -11.23 28.88
C ASN A 689 -3.51 -10.84 27.39
N HIS A 690 -3.54 -9.54 27.07
CA HIS A 690 -3.34 -9.08 25.68
C HIS A 690 -1.94 -9.41 25.14
N LYS A 691 -0.90 -9.35 25.98
CA LYS A 691 0.45 -9.79 25.63
C LYS A 691 0.49 -11.22 25.08
N LYS A 692 -0.32 -12.14 25.64
CA LYS A 692 -0.44 -13.52 25.14
C LYS A 692 -1.07 -13.59 23.75
N VAL A 693 -2.01 -12.68 23.44
CA VAL A 693 -2.63 -12.58 22.10
C VAL A 693 -1.58 -12.15 21.08
N VAL A 694 -0.72 -11.18 21.42
CA VAL A 694 0.39 -10.75 20.57
C VAL A 694 1.39 -11.90 20.35
N GLU A 695 1.74 -12.67 21.39
CA GLU A 695 2.59 -13.85 21.27
C GLU A 695 2.00 -14.95 20.36
N GLU A 696 0.70 -15.20 20.39
CA GLU A 696 0.08 -16.18 19.46
C GLU A 696 -0.07 -15.64 18.04
N GLN A 697 -0.05 -14.32 17.85
CA GLN A 697 0.00 -13.70 16.52
C GLN A 697 1.43 -13.66 15.95
N GLU A 698 2.46 -13.40 16.78
CA GLU A 698 3.87 -13.37 16.34
C GLU A 698 4.31 -14.69 15.69
N LYS A 699 3.83 -15.83 16.22
CA LYS A 699 4.17 -17.18 15.77
C LYS A 699 3.65 -17.49 14.36
N LYS A 700 2.74 -16.69 13.82
CA LYS A 700 2.14 -16.90 12.50
C LYS A 700 2.98 -16.33 11.36
N THR A 701 4.03 -15.56 11.67
CA THR A 701 4.83 -14.85 10.67
C THR A 701 6.34 -15.03 10.93
N PRO A 702 7.19 -15.04 9.90
CA PRO A 702 8.64 -15.14 10.08
C PRO A 702 9.28 -13.84 10.64
N TYR A 703 8.48 -12.78 10.80
CA TYR A 703 8.90 -11.44 11.19
C TYR A 703 8.83 -11.19 12.71
N GLY A 704 8.23 -12.10 13.48
CA GLY A 704 8.16 -11.98 14.94
C GLY A 704 7.18 -10.90 15.41
N MET A 705 6.08 -10.73 14.68
CA MET A 705 5.00 -9.78 14.95
C MET A 705 3.68 -10.24 14.32
N PRO A 706 2.53 -9.69 14.74
CA PRO A 706 1.30 -9.76 13.95
C PRO A 706 1.52 -9.08 12.60
N TYR A 707 1.30 -9.82 11.50
CA TYR A 707 1.28 -9.28 10.14
C TYR A 707 0.32 -10.12 9.31
N GLU A 708 -0.70 -9.46 8.78
CA GLU A 708 -1.69 -10.05 7.86
C GLU A 708 -1.52 -9.32 6.52
N PRO A 709 -0.94 -9.97 5.50
CA PRO A 709 -0.77 -9.36 4.17
C PRO A 709 -2.13 -9.01 3.55
N ASP A 710 -2.24 -7.79 3.02
CA ASP A 710 -3.45 -7.29 2.38
C ASP A 710 -3.09 -6.54 1.08
N ILE A 711 -4.09 -6.17 0.29
CA ILE A 711 -3.95 -5.54 -1.02
C ILE A 711 -3.39 -4.11 -0.95
N TRP A 712 -3.59 -3.41 0.17
CA TRP A 712 -3.18 -2.02 0.42
C TRP A 712 -2.98 -1.78 1.93
N GLY A 713 -2.06 -0.89 2.30
CA GLY A 713 -2.00 -0.28 3.65
C GLY A 713 -1.40 -1.14 4.77
N ALA A 714 -1.10 -2.42 4.50
CA ALA A 714 -0.59 -3.35 5.52
C ALA A 714 0.68 -2.86 6.23
N GLY A 715 1.64 -2.24 5.51
CA GLY A 715 2.85 -1.68 6.11
C GLY A 715 2.62 -0.45 6.99
N TRP A 716 1.60 0.37 6.73
CA TRP A 716 1.18 1.44 7.66
C TRP A 716 0.57 0.84 8.94
N GLY A 717 -0.21 -0.24 8.82
CA GLY A 717 -0.71 -1.00 9.97
C GLY A 717 0.42 -1.56 10.86
N ILE A 718 1.52 -2.03 10.26
CA ILE A 718 2.71 -2.51 10.98
C ILE A 718 3.42 -1.37 11.73
N GLN A 719 3.52 -0.19 11.11
CA GLN A 719 4.11 0.99 11.74
C GLN A 719 3.30 1.43 12.96
N ASN A 720 1.99 1.54 12.79
CA ASN A 720 1.08 1.91 13.86
C ASN A 720 1.10 0.89 15.00
N PHE A 721 1.11 -0.40 14.69
CA PHE A 721 1.34 -1.47 15.67
C PHE A 721 2.64 -1.22 16.45
N GLY A 722 3.75 -0.94 15.76
CA GLY A 722 5.03 -0.64 16.39
C GLY A 722 4.97 0.53 17.39
N VAL A 723 4.30 1.63 17.04
CA VAL A 723 4.11 2.79 17.94
C VAL A 723 3.28 2.40 19.17
N GLN A 724 2.21 1.61 19.00
CA GLN A 724 1.45 1.08 20.13
C GLN A 724 2.33 0.19 21.04
N GLN A 725 3.20 -0.64 20.45
CA GLN A 725 4.14 -1.49 21.21
C GLN A 725 5.19 -0.67 21.98
N TYR A 726 5.65 0.47 21.46
CA TYR A 726 6.49 1.39 22.24
C TYR A 726 5.76 1.87 23.50
N PHE A 727 4.52 2.36 23.37
CA PHE A 727 3.78 2.88 24.53
C PHE A 727 3.39 1.78 25.53
N LEU A 728 3.13 0.56 25.06
CA LEU A 728 2.96 -0.62 25.92
C LEU A 728 4.25 -0.97 26.66
N HIS A 729 5.42 -0.97 25.99
CA HIS A 729 6.70 -1.21 26.64
C HIS A 729 7.03 -0.11 27.66
N ALA A 730 6.87 1.18 27.30
CA ALA A 730 7.14 2.31 28.17
C ALA A 730 6.26 2.32 29.43
N SER A 731 5.00 1.91 29.31
CA SER A 731 4.04 1.87 30.42
C SER A 731 4.11 0.58 31.24
N TYR A 732 4.48 -0.54 30.62
CA TYR A 732 4.43 -1.90 31.20
C TYR A 732 5.70 -2.72 30.89
N PRO A 733 6.91 -2.23 31.22
CA PRO A 733 8.18 -2.81 30.72
C PRO A 733 8.47 -4.23 31.23
N THR A 734 7.79 -4.68 32.28
CA THR A 734 7.88 -6.07 32.80
C THR A 734 6.91 -7.04 32.12
N ILE A 735 5.98 -6.54 31.30
CA ILE A 735 4.99 -7.34 30.55
C ILE A 735 5.33 -7.33 29.07
N PHE A 736 5.52 -6.14 28.49
CA PHE A 736 5.78 -5.95 27.07
C PHE A 736 7.28 -5.69 26.80
N PRO A 737 7.95 -6.51 25.97
CA PRO A 737 9.33 -6.27 25.56
C PRO A 737 9.41 -5.20 24.46
N LYS A 738 10.58 -4.59 24.30
CA LYS A 738 10.86 -3.66 23.18
C LYS A 738 11.01 -4.33 21.81
N THR A 739 11.06 -5.67 21.75
CA THR A 739 11.34 -6.42 20.51
C THR A 739 10.28 -6.18 19.44
N TYR A 740 8.99 -6.13 19.79
CA TYR A 740 7.91 -5.96 18.81
C TYR A 740 8.00 -4.64 18.01
N MET A 741 8.34 -3.52 18.66
CA MET A 741 8.53 -2.25 17.96
C MET A 741 9.82 -2.24 17.11
N LEU A 742 10.86 -2.98 17.52
CA LEU A 742 12.09 -3.13 16.73
C LEU A 742 11.88 -4.02 15.52
N HIS A 743 11.01 -5.03 15.61
CA HIS A 743 10.56 -5.81 14.46
C HIS A 743 9.74 -4.94 13.49
N ALA A 744 8.80 -4.12 14.00
CA ALA A 744 8.04 -3.15 13.18
C ALA A 744 8.96 -2.19 12.40
N MET A 745 9.95 -1.60 13.09
CA MET A 745 10.99 -0.78 12.49
C MET A 745 11.79 -1.54 11.41
N ASN A 746 12.28 -2.74 11.71
CA ASN A 746 13.06 -3.53 10.76
C ASN A 746 12.24 -3.97 9.53
N PHE A 747 10.94 -4.24 9.69
CA PHE A 747 10.04 -4.57 8.59
C PHE A 747 9.99 -3.44 7.57
N VAL A 748 9.73 -2.20 8.02
CA VAL A 748 9.74 -0.99 7.18
C VAL A 748 11.11 -0.76 6.53
N LEU A 749 12.20 -1.09 7.23
CA LEU A 749 13.58 -0.93 6.74
C LEU A 749 14.06 -2.05 5.81
N GLY A 750 13.23 -3.01 5.40
CA GLY A 750 13.60 -4.05 4.42
C GLY A 750 13.48 -5.50 4.87
N VAL A 751 12.96 -5.77 6.08
CA VAL A 751 12.71 -7.14 6.60
C VAL A 751 11.23 -7.54 6.39
N HIS A 752 10.82 -7.64 5.13
CA HIS A 752 9.43 -7.86 4.69
C HIS A 752 9.41 -8.81 3.47
N PRO A 753 8.25 -9.44 3.13
CA PRO A 753 8.22 -10.53 2.15
C PRO A 753 8.39 -10.08 0.71
N GLY A 754 8.81 -11.03 -0.14
CA GLY A 754 8.97 -10.86 -1.58
C GLY A 754 10.38 -10.45 -2.01
N SER A 755 10.58 -10.41 -3.33
CA SER A 755 11.91 -10.23 -3.94
C SER A 755 12.48 -8.83 -3.82
N ASN A 756 11.63 -7.83 -3.54
CA ASN A 756 12.03 -6.45 -3.45
C ASN A 756 12.23 -6.01 -1.99
N VAL A 757 13.44 -6.24 -1.45
CA VAL A 757 13.83 -5.92 -0.06
C VAL A 757 14.11 -4.43 0.22
N SER A 758 13.49 -3.50 -0.53
CA SER A 758 13.67 -2.06 -0.33
C SER A 758 13.10 -1.59 1.01
N SER A 759 13.80 -0.69 1.69
CA SER A 759 13.20 0.16 2.74
C SER A 759 12.00 0.91 2.15
N PHE A 760 10.86 0.89 2.84
CA PHE A 760 9.67 1.65 2.44
C PHE A 760 9.86 3.16 2.63
N ALA A 761 10.83 3.58 3.46
CA ALA A 761 11.20 4.98 3.63
C ALA A 761 12.13 5.43 2.50
N SER A 762 11.62 6.35 1.67
CA SER A 762 12.25 6.72 0.40
C SER A 762 13.55 7.51 0.58
N GLY A 763 14.59 7.05 -0.10
CA GLY A 763 15.95 7.58 0.03
C GLY A 763 16.70 7.13 1.29
N VAL A 764 16.17 6.17 2.07
CA VAL A 764 16.80 5.74 3.34
C VAL A 764 17.32 4.30 3.29
N GLY A 765 18.60 4.13 3.62
CA GLY A 765 19.30 2.84 3.60
C GLY A 765 19.90 2.49 2.23
N ALA A 766 20.59 1.35 2.15
CA ALA A 766 21.32 0.93 0.95
C ALA A 766 20.40 0.55 -0.24
N LYS A 767 19.13 0.25 0.02
CA LYS A 767 18.07 0.07 -0.98
C LYS A 767 16.76 0.59 -0.41
N SER A 768 16.07 1.46 -1.14
CA SER A 768 14.81 2.09 -0.71
C SER A 768 13.82 2.21 -1.86
N LEU A 769 12.59 2.63 -1.58
CA LEU A 769 11.70 3.16 -2.59
C LEU A 769 12.29 4.46 -3.17
N THR A 770 12.48 4.49 -4.49
CA THR A 770 12.94 5.67 -5.24
C THR A 770 12.07 5.97 -6.45
N THR A 771 10.98 5.23 -6.59
CA THR A 771 9.94 5.39 -7.61
C THR A 771 8.64 5.03 -6.89
N ALA A 772 7.84 6.04 -6.60
CA ALA A 772 6.75 5.94 -5.63
C ALA A 772 5.56 6.83 -6.00
N TYR A 773 4.42 6.56 -5.38
CA TYR A 773 3.19 7.28 -5.59
C TYR A 773 3.14 8.51 -4.68
N GLY A 774 3.76 9.60 -5.14
CA GLY A 774 3.59 10.95 -4.60
C GLY A 774 3.10 11.91 -5.69
N ASN A 775 2.96 13.19 -5.37
CA ASN A 775 2.58 14.24 -6.34
C ASN A 775 3.52 14.30 -7.57
N ASN A 776 4.80 13.97 -7.40
CA ASN A 776 5.82 13.94 -8.45
C ASN A 776 6.01 12.57 -9.13
N ARG A 777 5.04 11.66 -9.02
CA ARG A 777 5.13 10.28 -9.56
C ARG A 777 5.42 10.18 -11.06
N ASP A 778 4.98 11.16 -11.86
CA ASP A 778 5.26 11.23 -13.30
C ASP A 778 6.77 11.38 -13.62
N GLU A 779 7.55 11.97 -12.69
CA GLU A 779 9.00 12.11 -12.80
C GLU A 779 9.77 10.77 -12.66
N TRP A 780 9.08 9.66 -12.37
CA TRP A 780 9.69 8.37 -11.97
C TRP A 780 10.57 8.46 -10.71
N SER A 781 10.26 9.43 -9.85
CA SER A 781 11.10 9.89 -8.74
C SER A 781 10.45 9.59 -7.38
N TYR A 782 10.93 10.25 -6.33
CA TYR A 782 10.47 10.13 -4.95
C TYR A 782 10.57 11.46 -4.20
N ILE A 783 9.84 11.57 -3.09
CA ILE A 783 10.02 12.62 -2.08
C ILE A 783 10.84 11.99 -0.94
N PRO A 784 12.04 12.51 -0.61
CA PRO A 784 12.87 11.99 0.47
C PRO A 784 12.10 11.95 1.80
N GLY A 785 12.10 10.78 2.47
CA GLY A 785 11.41 10.60 3.75
C GLY A 785 9.92 10.24 3.67
N GLY A 786 9.30 10.24 2.48
CA GLY A 786 7.99 9.63 2.31
C GLY A 786 8.06 8.12 2.54
N VAL A 787 7.04 7.53 3.19
CA VAL A 787 6.99 6.09 3.49
C VAL A 787 5.81 5.40 2.82
N GLY A 788 6.14 4.46 1.92
CA GLY A 788 5.16 3.62 1.22
C GLY A 788 4.41 2.64 2.14
N SER A 789 3.21 2.23 1.74
CA SER A 789 2.51 1.09 2.39
C SER A 789 3.23 -0.25 2.18
N GLY A 790 4.07 -0.36 1.15
CA GLY A 790 5.03 -1.43 0.93
C GLY A 790 4.48 -2.61 0.15
N THR A 791 4.89 -3.82 0.54
CA THR A 791 4.52 -5.06 -0.15
C THR A 791 3.02 -5.34 -0.04
N ALA A 792 2.34 -5.33 -1.19
CA ALA A 792 0.95 -5.72 -1.33
C ALA A 792 0.80 -7.23 -1.56
N LEU A 793 -0.35 -7.80 -1.17
CA LEU A 793 -0.72 -9.17 -1.51
C LEU A 793 -1.46 -9.21 -2.85
N ILE A 794 -0.86 -9.84 -3.86
CA ILE A 794 -1.59 -10.36 -5.03
C ILE A 794 -2.19 -11.70 -4.61
N ARG A 795 -3.51 -11.82 -4.64
CA ARG A 795 -4.21 -12.94 -3.99
C ARG A 795 -4.06 -14.24 -4.80
N PRO A 796 -3.98 -15.39 -4.12
CA PRO A 796 -4.14 -15.57 -2.67
C PRO A 796 -2.84 -15.47 -1.86
N ASP A 797 -1.65 -15.52 -2.48
CA ASP A 797 -0.41 -15.87 -1.78
C ASP A 797 0.89 -15.21 -2.31
N PHE A 798 0.82 -14.23 -3.22
CA PHE A 798 2.01 -13.62 -3.84
C PHE A 798 2.31 -12.21 -3.30
N PRO A 799 3.36 -12.03 -2.47
CA PRO A 799 3.79 -10.72 -2.01
C PRO A 799 4.51 -9.97 -3.14
N GLU A 800 4.09 -8.75 -3.43
CA GLU A 800 4.58 -7.93 -4.54
C GLU A 800 4.88 -6.49 -4.12
N LEU A 801 6.01 -5.97 -4.60
CA LEU A 801 6.37 -4.56 -4.55
C LEU A 801 7.11 -4.18 -5.84
N LEU A 802 6.37 -3.64 -6.81
CA LEU A 802 6.85 -3.33 -8.15
C LEU A 802 7.60 -1.99 -8.20
N HIS A 803 8.47 -1.87 -9.20
CA HIS A 803 9.07 -0.61 -9.61
C HIS A 803 8.11 0.12 -10.57
N TRP A 804 7.03 0.69 -10.03
CA TRP A 804 6.00 1.40 -10.79
C TRP A 804 5.44 2.57 -9.97
N PRO A 805 5.50 3.82 -10.46
CA PRO A 805 5.14 4.99 -9.66
C PRO A 805 3.61 5.21 -9.53
N TYR A 806 2.79 4.43 -10.23
CA TYR A 806 1.32 4.60 -10.22
C TYR A 806 0.55 3.51 -9.45
N LEU A 807 1.23 2.60 -8.72
CA LEU A 807 0.57 1.69 -7.77
C LEU A 807 0.53 2.34 -6.38
N TRP A 808 -0.55 3.09 -6.10
CA TRP A 808 -0.79 3.69 -4.80
C TRP A 808 -0.85 2.64 -3.69
N GLN A 809 -1.45 1.49 -4.01
CA GLN A 809 -1.62 0.39 -3.07
C GLN A 809 -0.32 -0.26 -2.58
N GLN A 810 0.82 0.07 -3.20
CA GLN A 810 2.17 -0.36 -2.82
C GLN A 810 3.07 0.80 -2.37
N THR A 811 2.98 1.97 -3.02
CA THR A 811 4.04 3.00 -2.92
C THR A 811 3.52 4.40 -2.59
N GLU A 812 2.25 4.53 -2.22
CA GLU A 812 1.69 5.81 -1.79
C GLU A 812 2.34 6.33 -0.51
N TYR A 813 2.64 7.62 -0.49
CA TYR A 813 2.93 8.33 0.74
C TYR A 813 1.64 8.86 1.34
N VAL A 814 1.51 8.78 2.66
CA VAL A 814 0.41 9.40 3.41
C VAL A 814 0.95 10.13 4.64
N ILE A 815 0.28 11.22 5.01
CA ILE A 815 0.38 11.81 6.35
C ILE A 815 -0.47 11.00 7.35
N GLY A 816 -0.68 11.49 8.56
CA GLY A 816 -1.53 10.83 9.56
C GLY A 816 -0.90 9.62 10.20
N GLY A 817 0.44 9.54 10.17
CA GLY A 817 1.22 8.44 10.73
C GLY A 817 2.01 7.64 9.69
N GLY A 818 1.69 7.68 8.39
CA GLY A 818 2.42 6.91 7.37
C GLY A 818 3.94 7.09 7.42
N SER A 819 4.42 8.32 7.26
CA SER A 819 5.87 8.63 7.36
C SER A 819 6.35 8.93 8.79
N SER A 820 5.46 9.37 9.68
CA SER A 820 5.82 9.82 11.02
C SER A 820 5.76 8.74 12.11
N ASP A 821 4.97 7.67 11.96
CA ASP A 821 5.11 6.47 12.81
C ASP A 821 6.47 5.81 12.53
N TYR A 822 6.95 5.79 11.28
CA TYR A 822 8.33 5.41 10.96
C TYR A 822 9.37 6.28 11.69
N MET A 823 9.29 7.62 11.58
CA MET A 823 10.20 8.51 12.32
C MET A 823 10.15 8.22 13.83
N PHE A 824 8.95 8.08 14.39
CA PHE A 824 8.75 7.76 15.81
C PHE A 824 9.44 6.45 16.19
N LEU A 825 9.32 5.40 15.37
CA LEU A 825 9.97 4.10 15.61
C LEU A 825 11.50 4.19 15.63
N ILE A 826 12.10 4.97 14.73
CA ILE A 826 13.56 5.17 14.68
C ILE A 826 14.04 5.93 15.93
N LEU A 827 13.35 7.02 16.30
CA LEU A 827 13.64 7.79 17.51
C LEU A 827 13.46 6.95 18.79
N ALA A 828 12.40 6.16 18.85
CA ALA A 828 12.11 5.23 19.93
C ALA A 828 13.18 4.13 20.06
N ALA A 829 13.69 3.62 18.94
CA ALA A 829 14.76 2.63 18.92
C ALA A 829 16.05 3.21 19.53
N ASP A 830 16.52 4.37 19.07
CA ASP A 830 17.68 5.06 19.68
C ASP A 830 17.44 5.30 21.18
N HIS A 831 16.28 5.86 21.55
CA HIS A 831 15.92 6.16 22.93
C HIS A 831 15.91 4.92 23.86
N LEU A 832 15.56 3.74 23.37
CA LEU A 832 15.52 2.49 24.15
C LEU A 832 16.78 1.64 24.07
N LEU A 833 17.73 1.98 23.20
CA LEU A 833 18.96 1.21 22.96
C LEU A 833 20.23 1.99 23.40
N SER A 834 20.19 3.31 23.36
CA SER A 834 21.23 4.22 23.87
C SER A 834 21.17 4.44 25.39
N LYS A 835 20.30 3.72 26.11
CA LYS A 835 20.24 3.65 27.59
C LYS A 835 21.21 2.63 28.18
#